data_AF-A0A850A7W7-F1
#
_entry.id   AF-A0A850A7W7-F1
#
_cell.length_a   1.000
_cell.length_b   1.000
_cell.length_c   1.000
_cell.angle_alpha   90.00
_cell.angle_beta   90.00
_cell.angle_gamma   90.00
#
_symmetry.space_group_name_H-M   'P 1'
#
loop_
_entity.id
_entity.type
_entity.pdbx_description
1 polymer ?
#
loop_
_entity_poly.entity_id
_entity_poly.type
_entity_poly.pdbx_seq_one_letter_code
_entity_poly.pdbx_strand_id
1 'polypeptide(L)'
;MRLTADLHIHSHYARATSKDLDFPHLAKWAQIKGVQIVGTGDIAHPGWLAEMHDCLEPAEPGLFRLKPELAKAVAAQVPAACRSTADRGEVRFLLAGEISSIYKKGGQTRKVHNVIFAPSLPAVAAIQARLERIGNIRSDGRPILGLPSRDLLEIILEVAPDCHLIPAHIWTPWFSLLGSKSGYDSVEECFEDLTPHIFALETGLSSDPPMNWRVSGLDRYTLVSHSDAHSPPKLAREATLFDCDLSYDAIFAALRSGDPAACRGTIEFFPEEGKYHHDGHRKCGVNWKPATTRAHSGLCAVCGKPVTVGVYHRVEELADRPEGQPKANALPFYSLIPLPEILGELLGVGAGSKKVEQEYDRLLAALGPELAILLELPLAEIAQTGGEKLAAGIGRMRRSEVSASAGYDGEYGVIKLFDRPDQADPQMMLFAMAMADAKQTLDAGGQTQDAHPTIVQRPLPSVPEPPASNHPQSSILDALNPAQRAAVLTTDRPLIIVAGPGAGKTRTLTARIAHLIDEKGVAPEAILAITFTNKAAGEMAERLRGMVGPEITGRITIQTFHAFGAHLLRRYADRLALDPAFVLLCDEERAALARAAFPDLNQREISHLLDLISAAKNDPDSPSAIDQARLAIYTAALAAAHALDFDDLIALPVQLLHTQPDVRAEVQARYRWISVDEYQDINAVQDRLLRLLTAGGANLCVIGDPDQAIYGFRGADYRYFLHFAQAFPGAARLQLSQNYRSTQMILDAATQVIARNPDRAAAELFSEFVDDVKLDVHPAPTDKAEAEFIVHQIEQMVGGTSYFSLDSGRVADDTRPVEYAFGDFAVLYRLNALARPLIAALERSGIPYQTVGQTPFFARPAVQIALAGMWLLHNPDSTIHRQRFGERLPLAAAPGASVREIAEWAGQAAGLDEETRRQLAARAQPFGSDLRAFLEMTALGSEADFYDPRADRVTLMTLHAAKGLEFPVVFIAGCEEGLLPYERAGEQPDVAEERRLFYVGMTRAQRKLVLSHARRRFLFGQFKENPRSRFIADIETALLELQKRVGSKRKRSEPQAQQLSLF
;
A
#
# COMPACT_ATOMS: atom_id res chain seq x y z
N MET A 1 -0.79 44.56 0.29
CA MET A 1 -1.95 44.56 -0.64
C MET A 1 -2.94 43.56 -0.10
N ARG A 2 -4.25 43.87 -0.04
CA ARG A 2 -5.25 42.92 0.48
C ARG A 2 -5.53 41.83 -0.55
N LEU A 3 -5.37 40.57 -0.15
CA LEU A 3 -5.50 39.40 -1.01
C LEU A 3 -6.37 38.35 -0.34
N THR A 4 -7.35 37.83 -1.08
CA THR A 4 -8.11 36.63 -0.71
C THR A 4 -7.55 35.45 -1.49
N ALA A 5 -7.16 34.39 -0.79
CA ALA A 5 -6.59 33.19 -1.38
C ALA A 5 -7.37 31.92 -1.02
N ASP A 6 -7.66 31.12 -2.04
CA ASP A 6 -8.25 29.79 -1.90
C ASP A 6 -7.27 28.78 -2.51
N LEU A 7 -6.44 28.17 -1.67
CA LEU A 7 -5.23 27.46 -2.11
C LEU A 7 -5.38 25.93 -2.15
N HIS A 8 -6.48 25.39 -1.61
CA HIS A 8 -6.79 23.97 -1.67
C HIS A 8 -8.05 23.72 -2.49
N ILE A 9 -7.84 23.25 -3.72
CA ILE A 9 -8.89 22.91 -4.68
C ILE A 9 -8.47 21.67 -5.48
N HIS A 10 -9.40 21.15 -6.30
CA HIS A 10 -9.13 20.07 -7.23
C HIS A 10 -9.26 20.49 -8.70
N SER A 11 -8.76 19.64 -9.59
CA SER A 11 -8.94 19.72 -11.04
C SER A 11 -9.99 18.71 -11.52
N HIS A 12 -10.26 18.72 -12.82
CA HIS A 12 -11.11 17.70 -13.48
C HIS A 12 -10.48 16.30 -13.54
N TYR A 13 -9.19 16.14 -13.18
CA TYR A 13 -8.53 14.84 -13.05
C TYR A 13 -8.77 14.17 -11.70
N ALA A 14 -9.20 14.91 -10.67
CA ALA A 14 -9.59 14.31 -9.40
C ALA A 14 -10.91 13.54 -9.51
N ARG A 15 -11.04 12.46 -8.73
CA ARG A 15 -12.31 11.73 -8.66
C ARG A 15 -13.42 12.57 -8.02
N ALA A 16 -14.64 12.39 -8.51
CA ALA A 16 -15.87 13.01 -7.99
C ALA A 16 -15.90 14.55 -8.06
N THR A 17 -15.16 15.15 -8.99
CA THR A 17 -15.17 16.59 -9.26
C THR A 17 -15.87 16.94 -10.57
N SER A 18 -16.19 18.23 -10.75
CA SER A 18 -16.75 18.75 -12.00
C SER A 18 -15.71 18.72 -13.12
N LYS A 19 -16.16 18.42 -14.35
CA LYS A 19 -15.34 18.60 -15.56
C LYS A 19 -14.96 20.05 -15.83
N ASP A 20 -15.74 20.98 -15.26
CA ASP A 20 -15.51 22.42 -15.41
C ASP A 20 -14.44 22.94 -14.42
N LEU A 21 -13.76 22.09 -13.64
CA LEU A 21 -12.56 22.49 -12.89
C LEU A 21 -11.34 22.57 -13.83
N ASP A 22 -11.44 23.49 -14.79
CA ASP A 22 -10.37 23.89 -15.70
C ASP A 22 -9.91 25.34 -15.43
N PHE A 23 -8.74 25.75 -15.93
CA PHE A 23 -8.20 27.09 -15.66
C PHE A 23 -9.12 28.25 -16.10
N PRO A 24 -9.74 28.22 -17.31
CA PRO A 24 -10.71 29.24 -17.71
C PRO A 24 -11.89 29.41 -16.74
N HIS A 25 -12.52 28.32 -16.32
CA HIS A 25 -13.66 28.36 -15.40
C HIS A 25 -13.24 28.76 -14.00
N LEU A 26 -12.08 28.30 -13.52
CA LEU A 26 -11.52 28.73 -12.23
C LEU A 26 -11.26 30.25 -12.23
N ALA A 27 -10.65 30.80 -13.28
CA ALA A 27 -10.42 32.24 -13.39
C ALA A 27 -11.71 33.06 -13.50
N LYS A 28 -12.74 32.51 -14.18
CA LYS A 28 -14.08 33.11 -14.26
C LYS A 28 -14.71 33.19 -12.86
N TRP A 29 -14.73 32.07 -12.15
CA TRP A 29 -15.36 31.99 -10.84
C TRP A 29 -14.58 32.74 -9.77
N ALA A 30 -13.24 32.78 -9.84
CA ALA A 30 -12.43 33.62 -8.97
C ALA A 30 -12.82 35.10 -9.08
N GLN A 31 -13.06 35.63 -10.28
CA GLN A 31 -13.56 36.99 -10.47
C GLN A 31 -14.99 37.19 -9.95
N ILE A 32 -15.88 36.23 -10.20
CA ILE A 32 -17.26 36.26 -9.68
C ILE A 32 -17.28 36.28 -8.15
N LYS A 33 -16.43 35.46 -7.51
CA LYS A 33 -16.31 35.36 -6.06
C LYS A 33 -15.57 36.57 -5.47
N GLY A 34 -14.58 37.11 -6.18
CA GLY A 34 -13.69 38.15 -5.68
C GLY A 34 -12.40 37.61 -5.04
N VAL A 35 -11.92 36.47 -5.52
CA VAL A 35 -10.68 35.82 -5.08
C VAL A 35 -9.51 36.27 -5.95
N GLN A 36 -8.39 36.66 -5.33
CA GLN A 36 -7.20 37.12 -6.03
C GLN A 36 -6.23 35.97 -6.32
N ILE A 37 -6.14 34.97 -5.44
CA ILE A 37 -5.19 33.85 -5.58
C ILE A 37 -5.93 32.51 -5.48
N VAL A 38 -5.75 31.66 -6.49
CA VAL A 38 -6.39 30.35 -6.56
C VAL A 38 -5.31 29.28 -6.66
N GLY A 39 -5.38 28.24 -5.85
CA GLY A 39 -4.55 27.05 -6.01
C GLY A 39 -4.82 26.40 -7.37
N THR A 40 -3.84 25.78 -8.01
CA THR A 40 -4.11 25.07 -9.28
C THR A 40 -4.88 23.77 -9.10
N GLY A 41 -4.80 23.16 -7.92
CA GLY A 41 -5.20 21.77 -7.68
C GLY A 41 -4.27 20.75 -8.35
N ASP A 42 -4.25 19.53 -7.82
CA ASP A 42 -3.75 18.30 -8.45
C ASP A 42 -2.38 18.37 -9.17
N ILE A 43 -1.39 19.11 -8.64
CA ILE A 43 -0.04 19.24 -9.25
C ILE A 43 0.67 17.89 -9.49
N ALA A 44 0.24 16.82 -8.83
CA ALA A 44 0.82 15.49 -9.03
C ALA A 44 0.42 14.85 -10.37
N HIS A 45 -0.67 15.28 -11.00
CA HIS A 45 -1.16 14.62 -12.21
C HIS A 45 -0.43 15.10 -13.48
N PRO A 46 0.24 14.21 -14.25
CA PRO A 46 1.01 14.63 -15.43
C PRO A 46 0.17 15.29 -16.53
N GLY A 47 -1.09 14.86 -16.71
CA GLY A 47 -2.02 15.49 -17.66
C GLY A 47 -2.39 16.92 -17.25
N TRP A 48 -2.47 17.20 -15.95
CA TRP A 48 -2.79 18.52 -15.44
C TRP A 48 -1.59 19.48 -15.55
N LEU A 49 -0.36 18.98 -15.35
CA LEU A 49 0.86 19.74 -15.62
C LEU A 49 0.98 20.17 -17.10
N ALA A 50 0.58 19.31 -18.04
CA ALA A 50 0.52 19.69 -19.45
C ALA A 50 -0.48 20.84 -19.69
N GLU A 51 -1.67 20.76 -19.09
CA GLU A 51 -2.66 21.85 -19.17
C GLU A 51 -2.17 23.15 -18.50
N MET A 52 -1.40 23.07 -17.41
CA MET A 52 -0.74 24.25 -16.82
C MET A 52 0.20 24.93 -17.83
N HIS A 53 1.03 24.15 -18.56
CA HIS A 53 1.90 24.70 -19.60
C HIS A 53 1.11 25.35 -20.74
N ASP A 54 -0.03 24.79 -21.10
CA ASP A 54 -0.87 25.27 -22.19
C ASP A 54 -1.68 26.52 -21.81
N CYS A 55 -2.17 26.60 -20.58
CA CYS A 55 -3.08 27.64 -20.13
C CYS A 55 -2.42 28.79 -19.35
N LEU A 56 -1.30 28.55 -18.67
CA LEU A 56 -0.69 29.50 -17.74
C LEU A 56 0.62 30.09 -18.26
N GLU A 57 0.94 31.30 -17.79
CA GLU A 57 2.24 31.94 -17.94
C GLU A 57 2.68 32.59 -16.60
N PRO A 58 3.98 32.71 -16.30
CA PRO A 58 4.47 33.40 -15.10
C PRO A 58 4.00 34.88 -15.05
N ALA A 59 3.65 35.37 -13.86
CA ALA A 59 3.20 36.74 -13.65
C ALA A 59 4.06 37.49 -12.62
N GLU A 60 4.00 37.07 -11.35
CA GLU A 60 4.86 37.53 -10.26
C GLU A 60 5.74 36.37 -9.75
N PRO A 61 6.77 36.62 -8.92
CA PRO A 61 7.61 35.55 -8.39
C PRO A 61 6.79 34.43 -7.72
N GLY A 62 6.83 33.26 -8.35
CA GLY A 62 6.12 32.05 -7.93
C GLY A 62 4.61 32.02 -8.19
N LEU A 63 4.07 32.99 -8.93
CA LEU A 63 2.66 33.08 -9.28
C LEU A 63 2.45 33.10 -10.79
N PHE A 64 1.30 32.59 -11.23
CA PHE A 64 0.96 32.41 -12.63
C PHE A 64 -0.35 33.13 -12.97
N ARG A 65 -0.56 33.44 -14.24
CA ARG A 65 -1.83 33.96 -14.75
C ARG A 65 -2.25 33.19 -15.99
N LEU A 66 -3.53 33.27 -16.34
CA LEU A 66 -4.00 32.78 -17.64
C LEU A 66 -3.30 33.53 -18.78
N LYS A 67 -2.93 32.78 -19.84
CA LYS A 67 -2.42 33.39 -21.06
C LYS A 67 -3.42 34.43 -21.61
N PRO A 68 -2.95 35.55 -22.20
CA PRO A 68 -3.80 36.69 -22.57
C PRO A 68 -5.03 36.34 -23.41
N GLU A 69 -4.92 35.40 -24.35
CA GLU A 69 -6.04 35.00 -25.21
C GLU A 69 -7.16 34.29 -24.42
N LEU A 70 -6.79 33.42 -23.48
CA LEU A 70 -7.74 32.75 -22.59
C LEU A 70 -8.36 33.74 -21.61
N ALA A 71 -7.55 34.64 -21.03
CA ALA A 71 -8.03 35.68 -20.13
C ALA A 71 -9.07 36.60 -20.80
N LYS A 72 -8.85 36.97 -22.07
CA LYS A 72 -9.80 37.77 -22.85
C LYS A 72 -11.12 37.03 -23.08
N ALA A 73 -11.09 35.74 -23.39
CA ALA A 73 -12.28 34.92 -23.55
C ALA A 73 -13.07 34.78 -22.24
N VAL A 74 -12.38 34.64 -21.11
CA VAL A 74 -12.98 34.61 -19.77
C VAL A 74 -13.64 35.94 -19.44
N ALA A 75 -12.97 37.07 -19.67
CA ALA A 75 -13.49 38.41 -19.37
C ALA A 75 -14.84 38.70 -20.07
N ALA A 76 -15.06 38.14 -21.27
CA ALA A 76 -16.34 38.27 -21.99
C ALA A 76 -17.53 37.60 -21.27
N GLN A 77 -17.25 36.62 -20.41
CA GLN A 77 -18.26 35.85 -19.67
C GLN A 77 -18.46 36.31 -18.22
N VAL A 78 -17.63 37.23 -17.74
CA VAL A 78 -17.69 37.78 -16.38
C VAL A 78 -18.46 39.12 -16.40
N PRO A 79 -19.44 39.33 -15.50
CA PRO A 79 -20.11 40.62 -15.36
C PRO A 79 -19.12 41.76 -15.19
N ALA A 80 -19.34 42.91 -15.85
CA ALA A 80 -18.38 44.01 -15.85
C ALA A 80 -18.00 44.49 -14.45
N ALA A 81 -18.95 44.50 -13.51
CA ALA A 81 -18.72 44.86 -12.11
C ALA A 81 -17.86 43.86 -11.33
N CYS A 82 -17.69 42.63 -11.80
CA CYS A 82 -16.89 41.57 -11.19
C CYS A 82 -15.51 41.40 -11.83
N ARG A 83 -15.25 42.04 -12.99
CA ARG A 83 -13.98 41.88 -13.69
C ARG A 83 -12.82 42.44 -12.87
N SER A 84 -11.64 41.84 -13.04
CA SER A 84 -10.39 42.39 -12.54
C SER A 84 -10.21 43.84 -13.00
N THR A 85 -9.85 44.72 -12.08
CA THR A 85 -9.61 46.17 -12.29
C THR A 85 -8.26 46.53 -11.70
N ALA A 86 -7.76 47.74 -11.99
CA ALA A 86 -6.51 48.24 -11.40
C ALA A 86 -6.52 48.18 -9.86
N ASP A 87 -7.68 48.40 -9.24
CA ASP A 87 -7.83 48.40 -7.77
C ASP A 87 -8.05 46.99 -7.18
N ARG A 88 -8.59 46.03 -7.95
CA ARG A 88 -8.91 44.65 -7.47
C ARG A 88 -7.86 43.59 -7.83
N GLY A 89 -6.95 43.92 -8.75
CA GLY A 89 -5.94 42.99 -9.23
C GLY A 89 -6.50 41.94 -10.21
N GLU A 90 -5.60 41.37 -11.02
CA GLU A 90 -5.89 40.20 -11.83
C GLU A 90 -5.78 38.92 -11.00
N VAL A 91 -6.54 37.88 -11.38
CA VAL A 91 -6.45 36.56 -10.73
C VAL A 91 -5.07 35.95 -10.96
N ARG A 92 -4.51 35.38 -9.89
CA ARG A 92 -3.27 34.60 -9.91
C ARG A 92 -3.51 33.16 -9.51
N PHE A 93 -2.72 32.27 -10.11
CA PHE A 93 -2.65 30.87 -9.79
C PHE A 93 -1.36 30.57 -9.01
N LEU A 94 -1.52 29.82 -7.93
CA LEU A 94 -0.43 29.27 -7.13
C LEU A 94 -0.42 27.76 -7.31
N LEU A 95 0.74 27.17 -7.66
CA LEU A 95 0.80 25.74 -7.95
C LEU A 95 0.62 24.94 -6.66
N ALA A 96 -0.50 24.23 -6.55
CA ALA A 96 -0.89 23.50 -5.34
C ALA A 96 -1.58 22.18 -5.68
N GLY A 97 -1.41 21.14 -4.85
CA GLY A 97 -2.19 19.91 -5.02
C GLY A 97 -2.12 18.98 -3.82
N GLU A 98 -3.20 18.23 -3.65
CA GLU A 98 -3.39 17.31 -2.53
C GLU A 98 -2.83 15.91 -2.84
N ILE A 99 -2.18 15.29 -1.86
CA ILE A 99 -1.74 13.89 -1.89
C ILE A 99 -2.42 13.14 -0.75
N SER A 100 -2.92 11.93 -1.03
CA SER A 100 -3.46 11.03 -0.02
C SER A 100 -2.39 10.03 0.44
N SER A 101 -1.92 10.16 1.67
CA SER A 101 -0.97 9.22 2.27
C SER A 101 -1.71 8.17 3.10
N ILE A 102 -1.66 6.90 2.68
CA ILE A 102 -2.27 5.77 3.40
C ILE A 102 -1.17 4.77 3.77
N TYR A 103 -0.88 4.63 5.06
CA TYR A 103 0.26 3.82 5.52
C TYR A 103 0.07 3.29 6.95
N LYS A 104 0.81 2.24 7.33
CA LYS A 104 0.88 1.80 8.74
C LYS A 104 1.92 2.56 9.56
N LYS A 105 1.53 3.03 10.74
CA LYS A 105 2.45 3.58 11.76
C LYS A 105 1.88 3.38 13.17
N GLY A 106 2.73 2.95 14.11
CA GLY A 106 2.31 2.72 15.50
C GLY A 106 1.24 1.65 15.67
N GLY A 107 1.20 0.64 14.78
CA GLY A 107 0.19 -0.42 14.79
C GLY A 107 -1.19 -0.03 14.25
N GLN A 108 -1.35 1.20 13.75
CA GLN A 108 -2.59 1.71 13.17
C GLN A 108 -2.41 2.09 11.69
N THR A 109 -3.48 2.00 10.92
CA THR A 109 -3.51 2.53 9.54
C THR A 109 -3.81 4.02 9.60
N ARG A 110 -2.91 4.82 9.04
CA ARG A 110 -2.94 6.27 9.02
C ARG A 110 -3.34 6.72 7.62
N LYS A 111 -4.28 7.66 7.55
CA LYS A 111 -4.79 8.21 6.29
C LYS A 111 -4.78 9.72 6.42
N VAL A 112 -3.76 10.35 5.87
CA VAL A 112 -3.52 11.78 6.03
C VAL A 112 -3.42 12.42 4.65
N HIS A 113 -4.21 13.47 4.44
CA HIS A 113 -4.10 14.29 3.26
C HIS A 113 -3.17 15.47 3.52
N ASN A 114 -2.36 15.81 2.52
CA ASN A 114 -1.39 16.89 2.58
C ASN A 114 -1.47 17.71 1.30
N VAL A 115 -1.46 19.04 1.42
CA VAL A 115 -1.37 19.95 0.28
C VAL A 115 0.08 20.36 0.09
N ILE A 116 0.58 20.15 -1.13
CA ILE A 116 1.93 20.58 -1.54
C ILE A 116 1.80 21.85 -2.36
N PHE A 117 2.69 22.80 -2.11
CA PHE A 117 2.79 24.07 -2.83
C PHE A 117 4.16 24.18 -3.48
N ALA A 118 4.19 24.56 -4.76
CA ALA A 118 5.41 24.70 -5.53
C ALA A 118 5.52 26.10 -6.15
N PRO A 119 6.70 26.73 -6.15
CA PRO A 119 6.89 28.06 -6.74
C PRO A 119 7.06 28.01 -8.26
N SER A 120 7.29 26.84 -8.87
CA SER A 120 7.58 26.76 -10.30
C SER A 120 7.14 25.45 -10.95
N LEU A 121 6.83 25.51 -12.25
CA LEU A 121 6.51 24.30 -13.04
C LEU A 121 7.67 23.29 -13.08
N PRO A 122 8.96 23.70 -13.15
CA PRO A 122 10.08 22.77 -12.97
C PRO A 122 10.07 22.05 -11.63
N ALA A 123 9.74 22.73 -10.53
CA ALA A 123 9.62 22.09 -9.21
C ALA A 123 8.48 21.06 -9.20
N VAL A 124 7.32 21.38 -9.80
CA VAL A 124 6.22 20.43 -9.97
C VAL A 124 6.65 19.21 -10.79
N ALA A 125 7.33 19.40 -11.92
CA ALA A 125 7.84 18.31 -12.75
C ALA A 125 8.83 17.41 -11.98
N ALA A 126 9.70 18.01 -11.15
CA ALA A 126 10.64 17.27 -10.32
C ALA A 126 9.93 16.48 -9.20
N ILE A 127 8.88 17.04 -8.59
CA ILE A 127 8.02 16.34 -7.64
C ILE A 127 7.35 15.14 -8.32
N GLN A 128 6.71 15.34 -9.48
CA GLN A 128 6.09 14.25 -10.25
C GLN A 128 7.11 13.14 -10.55
N ALA A 129 8.31 13.49 -11.00
CA ALA A 129 9.37 12.53 -11.30
C ALA A 129 9.84 11.72 -10.07
N ARG A 130 9.67 12.24 -8.84
CA ARG A 130 9.91 11.47 -7.62
C ARG A 130 8.70 10.63 -7.23
N LEU A 131 7.50 11.22 -7.22
CA LEU A 131 6.28 10.53 -6.80
C LEU A 131 5.91 9.37 -7.74
N GLU A 132 6.17 9.49 -9.05
CA GLU A 132 5.95 8.41 -10.03
C GLU A 132 6.76 7.14 -9.71
N ARG A 133 7.90 7.27 -9.01
CA ARG A 133 8.69 6.11 -8.55
C ARG A 133 8.05 5.39 -7.36
N ILE A 134 7.17 6.09 -6.64
CA ILE A 134 6.58 5.66 -5.37
C ILE A 134 5.16 5.13 -5.57
N GLY A 135 4.39 5.70 -6.50
CA GLY A 135 3.02 5.28 -6.74
C GLY A 135 2.45 5.82 -8.04
N ASN A 136 1.22 5.41 -8.34
CA ASN A 136 0.53 5.84 -9.54
C ASN A 136 0.00 7.27 -9.38
N ILE A 137 0.62 8.20 -10.11
CA ILE A 137 0.19 9.62 -10.15
C ILE A 137 -0.68 9.97 -11.36
N ARG A 138 -1.05 8.97 -12.18
CA ARG A 138 -1.73 9.17 -13.48
C ARG A 138 -3.22 8.80 -13.48
N SER A 139 -3.71 8.13 -12.43
CA SER A 139 -5.09 7.64 -12.36
C SER A 139 -6.06 8.62 -11.71
N ASP A 140 -5.57 9.51 -10.87
CA ASP A 140 -6.36 10.42 -10.04
C ASP A 140 -5.55 11.71 -9.83
N GLY A 141 -6.22 12.87 -9.83
CA GLY A 141 -5.66 14.17 -9.50
C GLY A 141 -5.09 14.23 -8.08
N ARG A 142 -5.72 13.48 -7.15
CA ARG A 142 -5.21 13.19 -5.80
C ARG A 142 -4.72 11.75 -5.74
N PRO A 143 -3.43 11.48 -6.04
CA PRO A 143 -2.92 10.13 -5.98
C PRO A 143 -2.85 9.61 -4.53
N ILE A 144 -3.02 8.28 -4.41
CA ILE A 144 -2.86 7.56 -3.14
C ILE A 144 -1.45 6.96 -3.11
N LEU A 145 -0.67 7.36 -2.10
CA LEU A 145 0.68 6.87 -1.90
C LEU A 145 0.78 6.10 -0.59
N GLY A 146 1.40 4.92 -0.66
CA GLY A 146 1.77 4.09 0.49
C GLY A 146 2.98 4.63 1.24
N LEU A 147 2.97 5.93 1.57
CA LEU A 147 4.13 6.67 2.06
C LEU A 147 3.75 7.50 3.30
N PRO A 148 4.50 7.41 4.41
CA PRO A 148 4.33 8.27 5.57
C PRO A 148 4.37 9.77 5.21
N SER A 149 3.59 10.59 5.91
CA SER A 149 3.53 12.03 5.65
C SER A 149 4.86 12.74 5.95
N ARG A 150 5.61 12.25 6.95
CA ARG A 150 7.00 12.66 7.22
C ARG A 150 7.91 12.42 6.02
N ASP A 151 7.87 11.23 5.42
CA ASP A 151 8.72 10.89 4.28
C ASP A 151 8.30 11.62 3.00
N LEU A 152 7.00 11.88 2.84
CA LEU A 152 6.50 12.76 1.77
C LEU A 152 7.14 14.14 1.89
N LEU A 153 7.10 14.75 3.08
CA LEU A 153 7.72 16.06 3.34
C LEU A 153 9.23 16.04 3.07
N GLU A 154 9.94 15.02 3.51
CA GLU A 154 11.38 14.84 3.21
C GLU A 154 11.63 14.87 1.69
N ILE A 155 10.88 14.08 0.93
CA ILE A 155 11.00 14.03 -0.53
C ILE A 155 10.73 15.40 -1.17
N ILE A 156 9.73 16.14 -0.70
CA ILE A 156 9.43 17.47 -1.23
C ILE A 156 10.59 18.44 -0.96
N LEU A 157 11.13 18.44 0.26
CA LEU A 157 12.25 19.31 0.64
C LEU A 157 13.56 18.94 -0.10
N GLU A 158 13.81 17.66 -0.36
CA GLU A 158 14.95 17.19 -1.16
C GLU A 158 14.87 17.62 -2.62
N VAL A 159 13.66 17.60 -3.20
CA VAL A 159 13.45 17.94 -4.61
C VAL A 159 13.62 19.44 -4.85
N ALA A 160 12.99 20.23 -4.00
CA ALA A 160 12.89 21.67 -4.14
C ALA A 160 12.72 22.26 -2.73
N PRO A 161 13.78 22.83 -2.13
CA PRO A 161 13.75 23.29 -0.74
C PRO A 161 12.83 24.51 -0.52
N ASP A 162 12.44 25.15 -1.61
CA ASP A 162 11.47 26.25 -1.68
C ASP A 162 10.01 25.77 -1.78
N CYS A 163 9.75 24.48 -1.94
CA CYS A 163 8.40 23.92 -1.84
C CYS A 163 7.93 23.82 -0.39
N HIS A 164 6.62 23.87 -0.20
CA HIS A 164 5.99 23.78 1.12
C HIS A 164 4.93 22.70 1.13
N LEU A 165 4.70 22.13 2.31
CA LEU A 165 3.65 21.14 2.54
C LEU A 165 2.94 21.50 3.84
N ILE A 166 1.61 21.46 3.82
CA ILE A 166 0.78 21.57 5.02
C ILE A 166 -0.22 20.41 5.07
N PRO A 167 -0.57 19.93 6.28
CA PRO A 167 -1.69 19.01 6.47
C PRO A 167 -3.02 19.62 6.01
N ALA A 168 -3.78 18.83 5.25
CA ALA A 168 -5.10 19.21 4.74
C ALA A 168 -6.22 18.84 5.73
N HIS A 169 -7.28 19.66 5.77
CA HIS A 169 -8.53 19.46 6.54
C HIS A 169 -8.40 18.59 7.80
N ILE A 170 -7.58 19.04 8.74
CA ILE A 170 -6.95 18.23 9.82
C ILE A 170 -7.91 17.48 10.76
N TRP A 171 -9.22 17.70 10.70
CA TRP A 171 -10.18 17.12 11.65
C TRP A 171 -11.09 16.03 11.11
N THR A 172 -11.24 15.90 9.79
CA THR A 172 -12.24 14.99 9.24
C THR A 172 -11.98 13.54 9.69
N PRO A 173 -13.01 12.73 10.02
CA PRO A 173 -12.76 11.49 10.79
C PRO A 173 -11.77 10.49 10.16
N TRP A 174 -11.80 10.32 8.83
CA TRP A 174 -11.08 9.25 8.12
C TRP A 174 -9.83 9.67 7.35
N PHE A 175 -9.70 10.92 6.89
CA PHE A 175 -8.64 11.31 5.94
C PHE A 175 -7.90 12.57 6.41
N SER A 176 -7.57 12.65 7.69
CA SER A 176 -6.96 13.84 8.25
C SER A 176 -5.92 13.54 9.31
N LEU A 177 -5.15 14.56 9.66
CA LEU A 177 -4.08 14.45 10.64
C LEU A 177 -4.60 14.15 12.06
N LEU A 178 -5.69 14.78 12.51
CA LEU A 178 -6.25 14.67 13.87
C LEU A 178 -7.62 13.98 13.92
N GLY A 179 -8.07 13.39 12.82
CA GLY A 179 -9.36 12.71 12.70
C GLY A 179 -9.55 11.57 13.71
N SER A 180 -10.80 11.35 14.12
CA SER A 180 -11.18 10.37 15.16
C SER A 180 -10.99 8.90 14.79
N LYS A 181 -10.71 8.56 13.52
CA LYS A 181 -10.52 7.17 13.07
C LYS A 181 -9.07 6.85 12.73
N SER A 182 -8.45 7.64 11.87
CA SER A 182 -7.12 7.37 11.30
C SER A 182 -6.04 8.38 11.72
N GLY A 183 -6.44 9.45 12.41
CA GLY A 183 -5.58 10.56 12.80
C GLY A 183 -4.74 10.28 14.05
N TYR A 184 -3.70 11.09 14.21
CA TYR A 184 -2.83 11.20 15.37
C TYR A 184 -3.45 12.06 16.48
N ASP A 185 -2.79 12.12 17.63
CA ASP A 185 -3.14 13.03 18.72
C ASP A 185 -2.34 14.35 18.66
N SER A 186 -1.29 14.41 17.82
CA SER A 186 -0.46 15.61 17.63
C SER A 186 0.19 15.67 16.24
N VAL A 187 0.66 16.86 15.84
CA VAL A 187 1.40 17.07 14.57
C VAL A 187 2.81 16.48 14.65
N GLU A 188 3.39 16.47 15.85
CA GLU A 188 4.69 15.88 16.19
C GLU A 188 4.74 14.39 15.89
N GLU A 189 3.70 13.63 16.23
CA GLU A 189 3.64 12.19 15.93
C GLU A 189 3.60 11.90 14.43
N CYS A 190 3.01 12.80 13.65
CA CYS A 190 2.88 12.65 12.20
C CYS A 190 4.22 12.93 11.49
N PHE A 191 4.88 14.05 11.82
CA PHE A 191 6.05 14.56 11.08
C PHE A 191 7.40 14.39 11.79
N GLU A 192 7.42 13.97 13.06
CA GLU A 192 8.62 13.65 13.83
C GLU A 192 9.73 14.74 13.76
N ASP A 193 10.90 14.39 13.25
CA ASP A 193 12.06 15.27 13.09
C ASP A 193 11.80 16.44 12.14
N LEU A 194 10.84 16.30 11.22
CA LEU A 194 10.49 17.31 10.23
C LEU A 194 9.33 18.21 10.64
N THR A 195 8.77 18.03 11.83
CA THR A 195 7.71 18.91 12.35
C THR A 195 8.04 20.41 12.31
N PRO A 196 9.29 20.88 12.55
CA PRO A 196 9.64 22.30 12.42
C PRO A 196 9.41 22.92 11.03
N HIS A 197 9.24 22.10 9.99
CA HIS A 197 8.91 22.57 8.64
C HIS A 197 7.41 22.80 8.42
N ILE A 198 6.55 22.33 9.33
CA ILE A 198 5.11 22.60 9.30
C ILE A 198 4.85 23.89 10.07
N PHE A 199 4.24 24.87 9.40
CA PHE A 199 3.97 26.20 9.96
C PHE A 199 2.50 26.63 9.87
N ALA A 200 1.70 25.90 9.09
CA ALA A 200 0.27 26.14 8.96
C ALA A 200 -0.51 24.83 8.88
N LEU A 201 -1.80 24.89 9.21
CA LEU A 201 -2.71 23.75 9.21
C LEU A 201 -4.04 24.16 8.59
N GLU A 202 -4.53 23.39 7.63
CA GLU A 202 -5.85 23.61 7.04
C GLU A 202 -6.94 22.96 7.90
N THR A 203 -7.91 23.73 8.37
CA THR A 203 -8.94 23.27 9.33
C THR A 203 -10.04 22.44 8.67
N GLY A 204 -10.44 22.83 7.46
CA GLY A 204 -11.52 22.21 6.68
C GLY A 204 -12.93 22.56 7.20
N LEU A 205 -13.93 22.21 6.39
CA LEU A 205 -15.32 22.72 6.42
C LEU A 205 -16.19 22.37 7.66
N SER A 206 -15.65 21.68 8.66
CA SER A 206 -16.42 21.18 9.82
C SER A 206 -15.87 21.68 11.15
N SER A 207 -14.89 22.58 11.11
CA SER A 207 -14.31 23.23 12.29
C SER A 207 -14.02 24.70 11.97
N ASP A 208 -13.99 25.54 12.99
CA ASP A 208 -13.66 26.95 12.88
C ASP A 208 -12.51 27.32 13.84
N PRO A 209 -11.96 28.55 13.75
CA PRO A 209 -10.89 28.96 14.64
C PRO A 209 -11.24 28.89 16.15
N PRO A 210 -12.44 29.31 16.61
CA PRO A 210 -12.86 29.10 18.01
C PRO A 210 -12.77 27.67 18.51
N MET A 211 -13.19 26.68 17.71
CA MET A 211 -13.03 25.27 18.05
C MET A 211 -11.54 24.91 18.19
N ASN A 212 -10.72 25.31 17.23
CA ASN A 212 -9.29 24.99 17.16
C ASN A 212 -8.46 25.65 18.27
N TRP A 213 -8.81 26.87 18.71
CA TRP A 213 -8.10 27.56 19.80
C TRP A 213 -8.15 26.81 21.14
N ARG A 214 -9.07 25.86 21.27
CA ARG A 214 -9.21 25.03 22.46
C ARG A 214 -8.11 23.99 22.63
N VAL A 215 -7.29 23.77 21.60
CA VAL A 215 -6.22 22.77 21.57
C VAL A 215 -4.88 23.50 21.55
N SER A 216 -4.24 23.68 22.71
CA SER A 216 -3.02 24.49 22.81
C SER A 216 -1.86 24.01 21.95
N GLY A 217 -1.79 22.71 21.64
CA GLY A 217 -0.80 22.13 20.71
C GLY A 217 -0.84 22.74 19.30
N LEU A 218 -1.95 23.38 18.93
CA LEU A 218 -2.11 24.03 17.62
C LEU A 218 -1.65 25.49 17.62
N ASP A 219 -1.31 26.08 18.76
CA ASP A 219 -1.07 27.52 18.90
C ASP A 219 0.05 28.05 18.02
N ARG A 220 1.10 27.23 17.82
CA ARG A 220 2.29 27.60 17.03
C ARG A 220 2.06 27.61 15.52
N TYR A 221 0.93 27.08 15.06
CA TYR A 221 0.60 27.00 13.65
C TYR A 221 -0.38 28.10 13.26
N THR A 222 -0.20 28.63 12.06
CA THR A 222 -1.19 29.50 11.44
C THR A 222 -2.32 28.64 10.90
N LEU A 223 -3.52 28.82 11.44
CA LEU A 223 -4.72 28.16 10.92
C LEU A 223 -5.10 28.81 9.58
N VAL A 224 -5.27 27.98 8.55
CA VAL A 224 -5.72 28.40 7.23
C VAL A 224 -7.00 27.67 6.87
N SER A 225 -7.78 28.29 5.99
CA SER A 225 -9.08 27.78 5.57
C SER A 225 -9.22 27.94 4.07
N HIS A 226 -9.67 26.87 3.41
CA HIS A 226 -9.73 26.74 1.95
C HIS A 226 -10.90 25.87 1.55
N SER A 227 -11.43 26.10 0.35
CA SER A 227 -12.75 25.59 0.00
C SER A 227 -12.82 24.08 -0.25
N ASP A 228 -11.70 23.39 -0.51
CA ASP A 228 -11.69 22.04 -1.05
C ASP A 228 -12.69 21.93 -2.23
N ALA A 229 -12.53 22.83 -3.21
CA ALA A 229 -13.51 23.02 -4.27
C ALA A 229 -13.55 21.81 -5.22
N HIS A 230 -14.70 21.11 -5.20
CA HIS A 230 -15.04 20.04 -6.14
C HIS A 230 -15.84 20.54 -7.37
N SER A 231 -16.14 21.84 -7.43
CA SER A 231 -16.70 22.51 -8.60
C SER A 231 -16.41 24.02 -8.54
N PRO A 232 -16.31 24.72 -9.69
CA PRO A 232 -15.97 26.15 -9.70
C PRO A 232 -16.88 27.05 -8.84
N PRO A 233 -18.21 26.84 -8.76
CA PRO A 233 -19.08 27.66 -7.90
C PRO A 233 -18.79 27.55 -6.40
N LYS A 234 -18.07 26.51 -5.96
CA LYS A 234 -17.70 26.27 -4.56
C LYS A 234 -16.44 27.00 -4.12
N LEU A 235 -15.72 27.63 -5.05
CA LEU A 235 -14.57 28.49 -4.70
C LEU A 235 -14.97 29.52 -3.66
N ALA A 236 -14.04 29.80 -2.75
CA ALA A 236 -14.16 30.83 -1.73
C ALA A 236 -15.30 30.68 -0.72
N ARG A 237 -15.92 29.48 -0.61
CA ARG A 237 -16.76 29.17 0.56
C ARG A 237 -15.93 29.15 1.86
N GLU A 238 -14.63 28.88 1.72
CA GLU A 238 -13.58 29.12 2.69
C GLU A 238 -12.37 29.72 1.97
N ALA A 239 -11.65 30.62 2.62
CA ALA A 239 -10.47 31.27 2.07
C ALA A 239 -9.60 31.87 3.17
N THR A 240 -8.33 32.16 2.86
CA THR A 240 -7.41 32.83 3.77
C THR A 240 -7.10 34.25 3.28
N LEU A 241 -7.06 35.20 4.19
CA LEU A 241 -6.90 36.63 3.91
C LEU A 241 -5.47 37.08 4.22
N PHE A 242 -4.86 37.82 3.30
CA PHE A 242 -3.50 38.33 3.43
C PHE A 242 -3.43 39.84 3.22
N ASP A 243 -2.42 40.47 3.81
CA ASP A 243 -1.98 41.82 3.49
C ASP A 243 -0.46 41.84 3.30
N CYS A 244 -0.01 41.39 2.13
CA CYS A 244 1.40 41.26 1.79
C CYS A 244 1.64 41.61 0.32
N ASP A 245 2.87 41.44 -0.16
CA ASP A 245 3.21 41.56 -1.58
C ASP A 245 2.66 40.36 -2.36
N LEU A 246 2.27 40.58 -3.62
CA LEU A 246 1.74 39.54 -4.49
C LEU A 246 2.87 38.63 -4.99
N SER A 247 3.32 37.69 -4.16
CA SER A 247 4.35 36.69 -4.51
C SER A 247 4.23 35.44 -3.63
N TYR A 248 4.74 34.31 -4.13
CA TYR A 248 4.79 33.05 -3.39
C TYR A 248 5.49 33.22 -2.03
N ASP A 249 6.69 33.81 -2.03
CA ASP A 249 7.50 33.96 -0.81
C ASP A 249 6.81 34.82 0.24
N ALA A 250 6.15 35.91 -0.15
CA ALA A 250 5.43 36.78 0.77
C ALA A 250 4.24 36.08 1.44
N ILE A 251 3.49 35.27 0.68
CA ILE A 251 2.35 34.49 1.20
C ILE A 251 2.84 33.49 2.26
N PHE A 252 3.87 32.71 1.95
CA PHE A 252 4.38 31.71 2.89
C PHE A 252 5.18 32.32 4.05
N ALA A 253 5.79 33.49 3.88
CA ALA A 253 6.34 34.28 4.98
C ALA A 253 5.25 34.77 5.94
N ALA A 254 4.10 35.22 5.41
CA ALA A 254 2.93 35.60 6.22
C ALA A 254 2.40 34.39 7.01
N LEU A 255 2.29 33.21 6.38
CA LEU A 255 1.87 31.99 7.07
C LEU A 255 2.87 31.52 8.15
N ARG A 256 4.18 31.62 7.90
CA ARG A 256 5.21 31.25 8.91
C ARG A 256 5.25 32.18 10.10
N SER A 257 5.09 33.49 9.85
CA SER A 257 5.12 34.48 10.93
C SER A 257 3.84 34.46 11.76
N GLY A 258 2.70 34.16 11.14
CA GLY A 258 1.39 34.27 11.79
C GLY A 258 1.05 35.70 12.20
N ASP A 259 1.74 36.70 11.62
CA ASP A 259 1.56 38.11 11.97
C ASP A 259 0.17 38.60 11.52
N PRO A 260 -0.69 39.09 12.43
CA PRO A 260 -1.99 39.65 12.08
C PRO A 260 -1.93 40.84 11.10
N ALA A 261 -0.78 41.49 10.93
CA ALA A 261 -0.58 42.51 9.93
C ALA A 261 -0.45 41.94 8.50
N ALA A 262 0.08 40.72 8.35
CA ALA A 262 0.34 40.07 7.06
C ALA A 262 -0.65 38.93 6.74
N CYS A 263 -1.08 38.16 7.75
CA CYS A 263 -2.15 37.16 7.67
C CYS A 263 -3.37 37.72 8.41
N ARG A 264 -4.39 38.14 7.68
CA ARG A 264 -5.52 38.93 8.19
C ARG A 264 -6.65 38.07 8.76
N GLY A 265 -6.52 36.75 8.73
CA GLY A 265 -7.54 35.81 9.19
C GLY A 265 -8.13 34.96 8.07
N THR A 266 -9.25 34.33 8.35
CA THR A 266 -9.91 33.36 7.45
C THR A 266 -11.37 33.73 7.18
N ILE A 267 -11.86 33.34 6.00
CA ILE A 267 -13.27 33.24 5.69
C ILE A 267 -13.64 31.78 5.93
N GLU A 268 -14.66 31.56 6.76
CA GLU A 268 -15.04 30.23 7.25
C GLU A 268 -16.44 29.88 6.81
N PHE A 269 -16.65 28.60 6.52
CA PHE A 269 -17.97 28.01 6.50
C PHE A 269 -18.49 27.95 7.94
N PHE A 270 -19.81 27.99 8.15
CA PHE A 270 -20.33 27.66 9.49
C PHE A 270 -20.01 26.18 9.76
N PRO A 271 -19.31 25.84 10.86
CA PRO A 271 -18.82 24.49 11.06
C PRO A 271 -19.98 23.49 11.18
N GLU A 272 -21.15 23.92 11.67
CA GLU A 272 -22.37 23.11 11.74
C GLU A 272 -22.88 22.68 10.36
N GLU A 273 -22.61 23.43 9.30
CA GLU A 273 -22.98 23.01 7.96
C GLU A 273 -22.09 21.87 7.45
N GLY A 274 -20.90 21.71 8.04
CA GLY A 274 -19.98 20.61 7.81
C GLY A 274 -20.62 19.23 7.96
N LYS A 275 -20.32 18.34 7.01
CA LYS A 275 -20.85 16.97 6.91
C LYS A 275 -20.67 16.09 8.15
N TYR A 276 -19.64 16.36 8.94
CA TYR A 276 -19.23 15.52 10.06
C TYR A 276 -19.03 16.36 11.32
N HIS A 277 -19.75 17.47 11.45
CA HIS A 277 -19.60 18.35 12.61
C HIS A 277 -19.99 17.63 13.91
N HIS A 278 -21.22 17.13 13.98
CA HIS A 278 -21.73 16.35 15.11
C HIS A 278 -21.47 14.85 14.96
N ASP A 279 -21.56 14.14 16.09
CA ASP A 279 -21.60 12.69 16.09
C ASP A 279 -22.90 12.22 15.46
N GLY A 280 -22.87 11.10 14.73
CA GLY A 280 -24.13 10.58 14.25
C GLY A 280 -24.13 9.25 13.54
N HIS A 281 -25.34 8.83 13.21
CA HIS A 281 -25.62 7.61 12.47
C HIS A 281 -26.79 7.89 11.51
N ARG A 282 -26.45 8.22 10.27
CA ARG A 282 -27.33 8.74 9.21
C ARG A 282 -28.56 7.87 9.02
N LYS A 283 -28.37 6.54 8.97
CA LYS A 283 -29.45 5.57 8.72
C LYS A 283 -30.53 5.57 9.81
N CYS A 284 -30.21 6.05 11.02
CA CYS A 284 -31.16 6.14 12.13
C CYS A 284 -31.57 7.58 12.46
N GLY A 285 -31.05 8.58 11.74
CA GLY A 285 -31.29 9.99 12.03
C GLY A 285 -30.72 10.44 13.38
N VAL A 286 -29.71 9.74 13.90
CA VAL A 286 -29.05 10.12 15.17
C VAL A 286 -28.03 11.20 14.89
N ASN A 287 -28.21 12.35 15.54
CA ASN A 287 -27.34 13.52 15.46
C ASN A 287 -27.13 14.05 16.89
N TRP A 288 -25.94 13.88 17.43
CA TRP A 288 -25.63 14.07 18.85
C TRP A 288 -24.44 15.00 19.07
N LYS A 289 -24.54 15.77 20.15
CA LYS A 289 -23.39 16.44 20.74
C LYS A 289 -22.53 15.44 21.54
N PRO A 290 -21.24 15.74 21.78
CA PRO A 290 -20.30 14.79 22.38
C PRO A 290 -20.73 14.28 23.77
N ALA A 291 -21.37 15.12 24.59
CA ALA A 291 -21.90 14.72 25.89
C ALA A 291 -22.97 13.62 25.78
N THR A 292 -23.87 13.71 24.80
CA THR A 292 -24.91 12.71 24.55
C THR A 292 -24.29 11.39 24.08
N THR A 293 -23.34 11.45 23.14
CA THR A 293 -22.62 10.26 22.66
C THR A 293 -21.89 9.53 23.79
N ARG A 294 -21.22 10.26 24.69
CA ARG A 294 -20.58 9.69 25.88
C ARG A 294 -21.59 9.03 26.83
N ALA A 295 -22.74 9.65 27.06
CA ALA A 295 -23.81 9.07 27.87
C ALA A 295 -24.35 7.75 27.27
N HIS A 296 -24.29 7.58 25.95
CA HIS A 296 -24.66 6.36 25.23
C HIS A 296 -23.48 5.42 24.93
N SER A 297 -22.31 5.62 25.55
CA SER A 297 -21.10 4.80 25.34
C SER A 297 -20.68 4.68 23.86
N GLY A 298 -20.93 5.71 23.06
CA GLY A 298 -20.61 5.72 21.62
C GLY A 298 -21.54 4.86 20.74
N LEU A 299 -22.65 4.35 21.27
CA LEU A 299 -23.58 3.47 20.55
C LEU A 299 -24.90 4.18 20.22
N CYS A 300 -25.36 4.00 18.99
CA CYS A 300 -26.65 4.50 18.50
C CYS A 300 -27.81 3.93 19.32
N ALA A 301 -28.66 4.81 19.87
CA ALA A 301 -29.80 4.40 20.70
C ALA A 301 -30.87 3.62 19.94
N VAL A 302 -30.86 3.66 18.60
CA VAL A 302 -31.86 3.01 17.74
C VAL A 302 -31.44 1.61 17.32
N CYS A 303 -30.20 1.44 16.87
CA CYS A 303 -29.72 0.17 16.29
C CYS A 303 -28.60 -0.52 17.09
N GLY A 304 -28.07 0.13 18.13
CA GLY A 304 -26.97 -0.39 18.96
C GLY A 304 -25.59 -0.40 18.29
N LYS A 305 -25.46 0.13 17.07
CA LYS A 305 -24.20 0.21 16.34
C LYS A 305 -23.39 1.45 16.75
N PRO A 306 -22.05 1.46 16.60
CA PRO A 306 -21.25 2.64 16.85
C PRO A 306 -21.73 3.85 16.04
N VAL A 307 -21.69 5.04 16.64
CA VAL A 307 -21.89 6.30 15.90
C VAL A 307 -20.56 6.75 15.27
N THR A 308 -20.64 7.44 14.14
CA THR A 308 -19.51 8.19 13.57
C THR A 308 -19.21 9.35 14.51
N VAL A 309 -18.01 9.35 15.10
CA VAL A 309 -17.52 10.44 15.95
C VAL A 309 -17.15 11.64 15.08
N GLY A 310 -17.87 12.74 15.25
CA GLY A 310 -17.72 13.96 14.48
C GLY A 310 -16.55 14.83 14.93
N VAL A 311 -16.31 15.89 14.17
CA VAL A 311 -15.23 16.85 14.36
C VAL A 311 -15.35 17.57 15.70
N TYR A 312 -16.56 17.99 16.09
CA TYR A 312 -16.76 18.70 17.35
C TYR A 312 -16.38 17.84 18.57
N HIS A 313 -16.72 16.54 18.54
CA HIS A 313 -16.30 15.59 19.58
C HIS A 313 -14.79 15.42 19.58
N ARG A 314 -14.16 15.20 18.42
CA ARG A 314 -12.72 14.98 18.34
C ARG A 314 -11.92 16.20 18.81
N VAL A 315 -12.37 17.40 18.48
CA VAL A 315 -11.81 18.64 19.05
C VAL A 315 -11.98 18.68 20.56
N GLU A 316 -13.17 18.34 21.08
CA GLU A 316 -13.41 18.32 22.53
C GLU A 316 -12.54 17.28 23.27
N GLU A 317 -12.23 16.15 22.63
CA GLU A 317 -11.34 15.12 23.17
C GLU A 317 -9.90 15.62 23.32
N LEU A 318 -9.39 16.37 22.34
CA LEU A 318 -8.03 16.92 22.35
C LEU A 318 -7.93 18.30 23.02
N ALA A 319 -9.06 18.95 23.30
CA ALA A 319 -9.11 20.28 23.88
C ALA A 319 -8.60 20.31 25.33
N ASP A 320 -7.72 21.27 25.61
CA ASP A 320 -7.21 21.55 26.95
C ASP A 320 -7.66 22.93 27.49
N ARG A 321 -8.49 23.65 26.71
CA ARG A 321 -9.09 24.92 27.11
C ARG A 321 -10.63 24.90 26.97
N PRO A 322 -11.34 25.68 27.81
CA PRO A 322 -12.79 25.82 27.70
C PRO A 322 -13.21 26.57 26.43
N GLU A 323 -14.47 26.40 26.04
CA GLU A 323 -15.05 27.14 24.93
C GLU A 323 -15.12 28.66 25.20
N GLY A 324 -15.04 29.46 24.13
CA GLY A 324 -15.30 30.89 24.16
C GLY A 324 -14.14 31.79 24.58
N GLN A 325 -12.95 31.24 24.87
CA GLN A 325 -11.75 32.04 25.16
C GLN A 325 -10.79 32.05 23.95
N PRO A 326 -10.55 33.21 23.30
CA PRO A 326 -9.58 33.30 22.21
C PRO A 326 -8.14 33.15 22.71
N LYS A 327 -7.27 32.54 21.90
CA LYS A 327 -5.82 32.43 22.21
C LYS A 327 -5.13 33.80 22.13
N ALA A 328 -3.99 33.94 22.82
CA ALA A 328 -3.12 35.09 22.65
C ALA A 328 -2.61 35.11 21.19
N ASN A 329 -2.98 36.13 20.41
CA ASN A 329 -2.76 36.22 18.95
C ASN A 329 -3.76 35.42 18.07
N ALA A 330 -5.00 35.25 18.53
CA ALA A 330 -6.08 34.77 17.67
C ALA A 330 -6.26 35.69 16.44
N LEU A 331 -6.17 35.11 15.24
CA LEU A 331 -6.47 35.82 14.00
C LEU A 331 -8.00 36.02 13.85
N PRO A 332 -8.44 37.07 13.16
CA PRO A 332 -9.85 37.26 12.85
C PRO A 332 -10.39 36.09 12.02
N PHE A 333 -11.70 35.86 12.08
CA PHE A 333 -12.38 34.97 11.15
C PHE A 333 -13.76 35.53 10.82
N TYR A 334 -14.30 35.12 9.67
CA TYR A 334 -15.57 35.60 9.15
C TYR A 334 -16.41 34.43 8.65
N SER A 335 -17.47 34.08 9.37
CA SER A 335 -18.39 33.03 8.95
C SER A 335 -19.31 33.51 7.82
N LEU A 336 -19.45 32.69 6.77
CA LEU A 336 -20.14 33.06 5.55
C LEU A 336 -21.16 32.00 5.13
N ILE A 337 -22.32 32.46 4.65
CA ILE A 337 -23.30 31.66 3.91
C ILE A 337 -23.21 32.13 2.45
N PRO A 338 -22.98 31.22 1.48
CA PRO A 338 -22.96 31.59 0.06
C PRO A 338 -24.21 32.38 -0.35
N LEU A 339 -24.02 33.43 -1.16
CA LEU A 339 -25.12 34.30 -1.59
C LEU A 339 -26.26 33.53 -2.28
N PRO A 340 -26.01 32.51 -3.13
CA PRO A 340 -27.09 31.67 -3.69
C PRO A 340 -27.94 30.98 -2.63
N GLU A 341 -27.38 30.61 -1.47
CA GLU A 341 -28.12 29.97 -0.39
C GLU A 341 -28.99 30.97 0.36
N ILE A 342 -28.45 32.17 0.65
CA ILE A 342 -29.24 33.28 1.22
C ILE A 342 -30.42 33.62 0.29
N LEU A 343 -30.17 33.73 -1.02
CA LEU A 343 -31.20 34.01 -2.01
C LEU A 343 -32.22 32.87 -2.11
N GLY A 344 -31.78 31.61 -2.01
CA GLY A 344 -32.66 30.45 -1.97
C GLY A 344 -33.64 30.52 -0.80
N GLU A 345 -33.13 30.81 0.40
CA GLU A 345 -33.95 31.00 1.59
C GLU A 345 -34.96 32.15 1.40
N LEU A 346 -34.51 33.31 0.95
CA LEU A 346 -35.34 34.50 0.77
C LEU A 346 -36.44 34.31 -0.29
N LEU A 347 -36.13 33.56 -1.36
CA LEU A 347 -37.04 33.32 -2.47
C LEU A 347 -37.91 32.06 -2.28
N GLY A 348 -37.67 31.28 -1.21
CA GLY A 348 -38.39 30.05 -0.91
C GLY A 348 -38.13 28.92 -1.92
N VAL A 349 -36.95 28.90 -2.54
CA VAL A 349 -36.56 27.93 -3.59
C VAL A 349 -35.14 27.42 -3.35
N GLY A 350 -34.74 26.33 -4.01
CA GLY A 350 -33.37 25.83 -3.88
C GLY A 350 -32.33 26.80 -4.45
N ALA A 351 -31.13 26.84 -3.85
CA ALA A 351 -30.00 27.68 -4.26
C ALA A 351 -29.56 27.46 -5.73
N GLY A 352 -29.76 26.25 -6.26
CA GLY A 352 -29.49 25.93 -7.67
C GLY A 352 -30.64 26.22 -8.64
N SER A 353 -31.69 26.94 -8.21
CA SER A 353 -32.83 27.24 -9.08
C SER A 353 -32.51 28.36 -10.07
N LYS A 354 -33.11 28.32 -11.27
CA LYS A 354 -32.99 29.39 -12.27
C LYS A 354 -33.37 30.77 -11.74
N LYS A 355 -34.30 30.82 -10.78
CA LYS A 355 -34.74 32.07 -10.15
C LYS A 355 -33.63 32.67 -9.28
N VAL A 356 -32.93 31.83 -8.51
CA VAL A 356 -31.76 32.24 -7.73
C VAL A 356 -30.61 32.64 -8.65
N GLU A 357 -30.34 31.86 -9.70
CA GLU A 357 -29.29 32.16 -10.69
C GLU A 357 -29.49 33.55 -11.33
N GLN A 358 -30.72 33.85 -11.79
CA GLN A 358 -31.05 35.16 -12.36
C GLN A 358 -30.87 36.31 -11.37
N GLU A 359 -31.28 36.12 -10.12
CA GLU A 359 -31.15 37.14 -9.09
C GLU A 359 -29.70 37.34 -8.64
N TYR A 360 -28.95 36.24 -8.55
CA TYR A 360 -27.52 36.23 -8.27
C TYR A 360 -26.76 37.00 -9.36
N ASP A 361 -26.99 36.70 -10.63
CA ASP A 361 -26.38 37.41 -11.76
C ASP A 361 -26.72 38.90 -11.76
N ARG A 362 -27.98 39.25 -11.44
CA ARG A 362 -28.44 40.64 -11.32
C ARG A 362 -27.68 41.39 -10.24
N LEU A 363 -27.52 40.80 -9.06
CA LEU A 363 -26.79 41.39 -7.94
C LEU A 363 -25.31 41.54 -8.25
N LEU A 364 -24.68 40.52 -8.83
CA LEU A 364 -23.28 40.58 -9.24
C LEU A 364 -23.02 41.69 -10.27
N ALA A 365 -23.91 41.82 -11.27
CA ALA A 365 -23.79 42.85 -12.28
C ALA A 365 -23.92 44.28 -11.72
N ALA A 366 -24.68 44.46 -10.64
CA ALA A 366 -24.96 45.76 -10.05
C ALA A 366 -24.00 46.14 -8.89
N LEU A 367 -23.67 45.18 -8.03
CA LEU A 367 -22.93 45.40 -6.79
C LEU A 367 -21.49 44.88 -6.85
N GLY A 368 -21.16 44.01 -7.80
CA GLY A 368 -19.82 43.44 -7.96
C GLY A 368 -19.68 42.02 -7.36
N PRO A 369 -18.45 41.57 -7.06
CA PRO A 369 -18.15 40.20 -6.64
C PRO A 369 -18.84 39.78 -5.34
N GLU A 370 -19.11 38.49 -5.22
CA GLU A 370 -19.86 37.91 -4.11
C GLU A 370 -19.25 38.23 -2.74
N LEU A 371 -17.94 38.04 -2.55
CA LEU A 371 -17.31 38.31 -1.26
C LEU A 371 -17.38 39.79 -0.87
N ALA A 372 -17.31 40.70 -1.84
CA ALA A 372 -17.47 42.13 -1.58
C ALA A 372 -18.90 42.44 -1.10
N ILE A 373 -19.92 41.82 -1.71
CA ILE A 373 -21.32 41.94 -1.26
C ILE A 373 -21.46 41.37 0.17
N LEU A 374 -20.94 40.18 0.41
CA LEU A 374 -21.14 39.46 1.66
C LEU A 374 -20.36 40.05 2.84
N LEU A 375 -19.17 40.60 2.62
CA LEU A 375 -18.27 41.02 3.71
C LEU A 375 -18.01 42.53 3.78
N GLU A 376 -17.93 43.23 2.64
CA GLU A 376 -17.36 44.58 2.59
C GLU A 376 -18.41 45.69 2.41
N LEU A 377 -19.37 45.50 1.49
CA LEU A 377 -20.31 46.56 1.12
C LEU A 377 -21.19 46.98 2.31
N PRO A 378 -21.49 48.29 2.46
CA PRO A 378 -22.44 48.76 3.45
C PRO A 378 -23.83 48.18 3.24
N LEU A 379 -24.51 47.76 4.32
CA LEU A 379 -25.84 47.17 4.25
C LEU A 379 -26.87 48.09 3.56
N ALA A 380 -26.70 49.41 3.68
CA ALA A 380 -27.56 50.39 3.01
C ALA A 380 -27.46 50.35 1.49
N GLU A 381 -26.28 50.07 0.93
CA GLU A 381 -26.08 49.94 -0.52
C GLU A 381 -26.67 48.62 -1.03
N ILE A 382 -26.52 47.55 -0.25
CA ILE A 382 -27.14 46.25 -0.54
C ILE A 382 -28.67 46.39 -0.52
N ALA A 383 -29.24 47.11 0.46
CA ALA A 383 -30.68 47.31 0.57
C ALA A 383 -31.28 48.04 -0.65
N GLN A 384 -30.57 49.02 -1.21
CA GLN A 384 -31.03 49.76 -2.39
C GLN A 384 -31.20 48.87 -3.63
N THR A 385 -30.34 47.85 -3.80
CA THR A 385 -30.32 47.01 -5.01
C THR A 385 -30.95 45.64 -4.81
N GLY A 386 -30.67 44.99 -3.67
CA GLY A 386 -31.13 43.64 -3.32
C GLY A 386 -32.29 43.59 -2.34
N GLY A 387 -32.74 44.75 -1.85
CA GLY A 387 -33.87 44.88 -0.93
C GLY A 387 -33.51 44.71 0.55
N GLU A 388 -34.38 45.24 1.42
CA GLU A 388 -34.19 45.26 2.87
C GLU A 388 -33.99 43.86 3.49
N LYS A 389 -34.68 42.84 2.96
CA LYS A 389 -34.56 41.47 3.49
C LYS A 389 -33.19 40.86 3.24
N LEU A 390 -32.59 41.12 2.07
CA LEU A 390 -31.23 40.63 1.77
C LEU A 390 -30.19 41.33 2.64
N ALA A 391 -30.29 42.65 2.79
CA ALA A 391 -29.42 43.41 3.67
C ALA A 391 -29.54 42.98 5.14
N ALA A 392 -30.75 42.71 5.62
CA ALA A 392 -30.98 42.17 6.96
C ALA A 392 -30.37 40.77 7.12
N GLY A 393 -30.52 39.89 6.12
CA GLY A 393 -29.91 38.55 6.12
C GLY A 393 -28.39 38.60 6.18
N ILE A 394 -27.75 39.35 5.28
CA ILE A 394 -26.28 39.54 5.31
C ILE A 394 -25.83 40.19 6.63
N GLY A 395 -26.60 41.14 7.17
CA GLY A 395 -26.32 41.74 8.46
C GLY A 395 -26.33 40.72 9.61
N ARG A 396 -27.29 39.80 9.64
CA ARG A 396 -27.35 38.70 10.62
C ARG A 396 -26.16 37.76 10.47
N MET A 397 -25.85 37.34 9.24
CA MET A 397 -24.69 36.51 8.93
C MET A 397 -23.38 37.15 9.44
N ARG A 398 -23.14 38.43 9.16
CA ARG A 398 -21.94 39.16 9.62
C ARG A 398 -21.81 39.26 11.14
N ARG A 399 -22.92 39.08 11.89
CA ARG A 399 -22.93 39.05 13.36
C ARG A 399 -23.04 37.63 13.91
N SER A 400 -22.99 36.61 13.05
CA SER A 400 -23.20 35.20 13.38
C SER A 400 -24.54 34.93 14.09
N GLU A 401 -25.57 35.74 13.80
CA GLU A 401 -26.93 35.59 14.30
C GLU A 401 -27.72 34.61 13.40
N VAL A 402 -27.37 33.32 13.47
CA VAL A 402 -27.93 32.26 12.61
C VAL A 402 -28.56 31.13 13.43
N SER A 403 -29.49 30.40 12.81
CA SER A 403 -30.05 29.16 13.34
C SER A 403 -29.44 27.98 12.60
N ALA A 404 -28.74 27.09 13.31
CA ALA A 404 -27.98 25.99 12.72
C ALA A 404 -28.58 24.62 13.09
N SER A 405 -28.74 23.76 12.09
CA SER A 405 -28.94 22.33 12.25
C SER A 405 -27.68 21.61 11.79
N ALA A 406 -26.90 21.09 12.73
CA ALA A 406 -25.60 20.50 12.43
C ALA A 406 -25.68 19.28 11.50
N GLY A 407 -24.72 19.19 10.58
CA GLY A 407 -24.45 18.02 9.77
C GLY A 407 -23.82 16.90 10.59
N TYR A 408 -24.03 15.67 10.13
CA TYR A 408 -23.57 14.46 10.81
C TYR A 408 -23.46 13.31 9.81
N ASP A 409 -22.49 12.42 10.04
CA ASP A 409 -22.32 11.17 9.30
C ASP A 409 -22.44 11.35 7.76
N GLY A 410 -21.87 12.43 7.22
CA GLY A 410 -21.73 12.73 5.78
C GLY A 410 -22.91 13.49 5.15
N GLU A 411 -23.91 13.87 5.95
CA GLU A 411 -24.96 14.83 5.57
C GLU A 411 -24.54 16.25 5.94
N TYR A 412 -24.64 17.18 5.00
CA TYR A 412 -24.44 18.61 5.29
C TYR A 412 -25.52 19.09 6.27
N GLY A 413 -25.11 19.99 7.16
CA GLY A 413 -26.03 20.74 8.00
C GLY A 413 -26.81 21.77 7.21
N VAL A 414 -27.63 22.54 7.91
CA VAL A 414 -28.42 23.62 7.33
C VAL A 414 -28.33 24.83 8.24
N ILE A 415 -27.88 25.95 7.68
CA ILE A 415 -27.90 27.26 8.33
C ILE A 415 -29.10 28.05 7.81
N LYS A 416 -29.80 28.76 8.70
CA LYS A 416 -30.93 29.63 8.37
C LYS A 416 -30.73 31.00 8.97
N LEU A 417 -31.04 32.02 8.17
CA LEU A 417 -31.00 33.43 8.59
C LEU A 417 -32.29 33.90 9.23
N PHE A 418 -33.41 33.27 8.89
CA PHE A 418 -34.73 33.62 9.38
C PHE A 418 -35.47 32.38 9.91
N ASP A 419 -36.01 32.49 11.12
CA ASP A 419 -37.03 31.56 11.59
C ASP A 419 -38.32 31.79 10.77
N ARG A 420 -39.10 30.71 10.51
CA ARG A 420 -40.29 30.74 9.64
C ARG A 420 -41.23 31.94 9.93
N PRO A 421 -41.92 32.48 8.91
CA PRO A 421 -42.22 33.90 8.78
C PRO A 421 -43.30 34.42 9.74
N ASP A 422 -43.05 35.59 10.32
CA ASP A 422 -44.07 36.54 10.74
C ASP A 422 -44.87 37.01 9.51
N GLN A 423 -45.82 36.19 9.04
CA GLN A 423 -47.00 36.55 8.24
C GLN A 423 -47.80 35.28 7.90
N ALA A 424 -48.93 35.11 8.57
CA ALA A 424 -49.81 33.95 8.46
C ALA A 424 -50.62 33.94 7.15
N ASP A 425 -50.50 32.85 6.38
CA ASP A 425 -51.53 32.41 5.42
C ASP A 425 -52.49 31.45 6.16
N PRO A 426 -53.80 31.77 6.28
CA PRO A 426 -54.77 30.97 7.02
C PRO A 426 -54.94 29.52 6.50
N GLN A 427 -54.54 29.21 5.25
CA GLN A 427 -54.72 27.87 4.70
C GLN A 427 -53.67 26.85 5.18
N MET A 428 -52.51 27.29 5.66
CA MET A 428 -51.45 26.40 6.17
C MET A 428 -51.61 26.04 7.66
N MET A 429 -52.42 26.79 8.42
CA MET A 429 -52.75 26.45 9.81
C MET A 429 -53.57 25.15 9.92
N LEU A 430 -54.40 24.83 8.93
CA LEU A 430 -55.20 23.62 8.92
C LEU A 430 -54.35 22.34 8.76
N PHE A 431 -53.21 22.45 8.06
CA PHE A 431 -52.29 21.34 7.85
C PHE A 431 -51.33 21.13 9.04
N ALA A 432 -50.97 22.20 9.76
CA ALA A 432 -50.13 22.14 10.96
C ALA A 432 -50.87 21.54 12.16
N MET A 433 -52.17 21.81 12.31
CA MET A 433 -52.98 21.21 13.38
C MET A 433 -53.15 19.69 13.22
N ALA A 434 -53.14 19.17 11.99
CA ALA A 434 -53.25 17.73 11.73
C ALA A 434 -51.96 16.92 12.03
N MET A 435 -50.81 17.59 12.17
CA MET A 435 -49.51 16.95 12.47
C MET A 435 -49.08 17.11 13.94
N ALA A 436 -49.75 17.98 14.71
CA ALA A 436 -49.47 18.21 16.12
C ALA A 436 -50.01 17.08 17.04
N ASP A 437 -51.05 16.36 16.61
CA ASP A 437 -51.65 15.25 17.38
C ASP A 437 -50.79 13.96 17.38
N ALA A 438 -49.75 13.88 16.56
CA ALA A 438 -48.89 12.68 16.48
C ALA A 438 -47.60 12.78 17.31
N LYS A 439 -47.34 13.91 18.00
CA LYS A 439 -46.07 14.17 18.71
C LYS A 439 -46.19 14.20 20.25
N GLN A 440 -47.38 13.98 20.80
CA GLN A 440 -47.64 14.11 22.24
C GLN A 440 -47.47 12.82 23.06
N THR A 441 -46.88 11.75 22.51
CA THR A 441 -46.73 10.45 23.20
C THR A 441 -45.30 10.03 23.55
N LEU A 442 -44.29 10.91 23.46
CA LEU A 442 -42.91 10.56 23.86
C LEU A 442 -42.27 11.49 24.90
N ASP A 443 -42.89 12.62 25.27
CA ASP A 443 -42.39 13.52 26.30
C ASP A 443 -43.31 13.54 27.53
N ALA A 444 -43.25 12.46 28.33
CA ALA A 444 -43.82 12.45 29.67
C ALA A 444 -42.94 11.60 30.59
N GLY A 445 -42.04 12.24 31.34
CA GLY A 445 -41.25 11.51 32.34
C GLY A 445 -40.15 12.28 33.04
N GLY A 446 -40.52 13.27 33.87
CA GLY A 446 -39.91 13.40 35.20
C GLY A 446 -38.68 14.28 35.35
N GLN A 447 -38.91 15.55 35.71
CA GLN A 447 -38.03 16.31 36.59
C GLN A 447 -37.87 15.57 37.92
N THR A 448 -36.64 15.28 38.36
CA THR A 448 -36.36 15.00 39.78
C THR A 448 -35.12 15.75 40.22
N GLN A 449 -35.25 16.27 41.45
CA GLN A 449 -34.39 17.21 42.13
C GLN A 449 -33.08 16.59 42.61
N ASP A 450 -32.12 17.49 42.78
CA ASP A 450 -30.85 17.38 43.50
C ASP A 450 -30.80 16.33 44.61
N ALA A 451 -29.84 15.41 44.49
CA ALA A 451 -29.16 14.80 45.62
C ALA A 451 -27.77 14.32 45.16
N HIS A 452 -26.73 15.08 45.54
CA HIS A 452 -25.35 14.63 45.42
C HIS A 452 -25.09 13.40 46.29
N PRO A 453 -24.55 12.29 45.75
CA PRO A 453 -23.74 11.38 46.53
C PRO A 453 -22.27 11.79 46.37
N THR A 454 -21.67 12.25 47.45
CA THR A 454 -20.23 12.44 47.61
C THR A 454 -19.51 11.13 47.31
N ILE A 455 -18.88 11.02 46.13
CA ILE A 455 -17.95 9.94 45.84
C ILE A 455 -16.58 10.36 46.36
N VAL A 456 -16.17 9.71 47.44
CA VAL A 456 -14.82 9.77 48.00
C VAL A 456 -13.84 9.32 46.93
N GLN A 457 -12.94 10.21 46.51
CA GLN A 457 -11.79 9.88 45.67
C GLN A 457 -10.96 8.80 46.36
N ARG A 458 -10.91 7.59 45.79
CA ARG A 458 -9.80 6.67 46.05
C ARG A 458 -8.63 7.09 45.17
N PRO A 459 -7.41 7.22 45.71
CA PRO A 459 -6.25 7.52 44.90
C PRO A 459 -6.06 6.39 43.88
N LEU A 460 -5.86 6.79 42.62
CA LEU A 460 -5.39 5.92 41.54
C LEU A 460 -4.11 5.23 42.01
N PRO A 461 -3.97 3.90 41.86
CA PRO A 461 -2.69 3.24 42.10
C PRO A 461 -1.67 3.83 41.13
N SER A 462 -0.57 4.34 41.68
CA SER A 462 0.60 4.80 40.93
C SER A 462 1.01 3.73 39.93
N VAL A 463 1.05 4.10 38.65
CA VAL A 463 1.70 3.33 37.60
C VAL A 463 3.14 3.11 38.04
N PRO A 464 3.62 1.87 38.21
CA PRO A 464 5.03 1.63 38.45
C PRO A 464 5.79 2.11 37.21
N GLU A 465 6.71 3.04 37.38
CA GLU A 465 7.74 3.33 36.38
C GLU A 465 8.40 2.01 35.95
N PRO A 466 8.67 1.82 34.64
CA PRO A 466 9.35 0.62 34.18
C PRO A 466 10.72 0.55 34.87
N PRO A 467 11.05 -0.54 35.57
CA PRO A 467 12.35 -0.65 36.21
C PRO A 467 13.43 -0.62 35.13
N ALA A 468 14.45 0.20 35.37
CA ALA A 468 15.68 0.19 34.60
C ALA A 468 16.17 -1.25 34.43
N SER A 469 16.44 -1.59 33.18
CA SER A 469 16.86 -2.89 32.69
C SER A 469 17.99 -3.49 33.53
N ASN A 470 17.66 -4.55 34.27
CA ASN A 470 18.61 -5.58 34.67
C ASN A 470 17.85 -6.91 34.71
N HIS A 471 17.58 -7.48 33.54
CA HIS A 471 17.12 -8.87 33.44
C HIS A 471 18.34 -9.80 33.36
N PRO A 472 18.39 -10.88 34.17
CA PRO A 472 19.29 -12.00 33.92
C PRO A 472 18.97 -12.56 32.54
N GLN A 473 19.98 -12.95 31.76
CA GLN A 473 19.82 -13.55 30.43
C GLN A 473 18.76 -14.66 30.45
N SER A 474 17.56 -14.41 29.91
CA SER A 474 16.57 -15.47 29.67
C SER A 474 17.18 -16.43 28.64
N SER A 475 17.17 -17.72 28.90
CA SER A 475 17.79 -18.67 27.96
C SER A 475 16.98 -18.70 26.67
N ILE A 476 17.64 -18.91 25.52
CA ILE A 476 16.99 -19.08 24.20
C ILE A 476 15.88 -20.16 24.25
N LEU A 477 16.00 -21.12 25.17
CA LEU A 477 15.06 -22.22 25.36
C LEU A 477 13.74 -21.80 26.02
N ASP A 478 13.72 -20.71 26.79
CA ASP A 478 12.54 -20.30 27.57
C ASP A 478 11.41 -19.78 26.68
N ALA A 479 11.75 -19.29 25.49
CA ALA A 479 10.80 -18.76 24.52
C ALA A 479 10.24 -19.83 23.55
N LEU A 480 10.70 -21.09 23.63
CA LEU A 480 10.32 -22.18 22.72
C LEU A 480 9.24 -23.07 23.33
N ASN A 481 8.33 -23.57 22.50
CA ASN A 481 7.36 -24.58 22.94
C ASN A 481 8.07 -25.94 23.20
N PRO A 482 7.43 -26.90 23.90
CA PRO A 482 8.07 -28.17 24.26
C PRO A 482 8.63 -28.96 23.07
N ALA A 483 7.94 -28.97 21.92
CA ALA A 483 8.38 -29.69 20.72
C ALA A 483 9.59 -29.02 20.04
N GLN A 484 9.58 -27.69 19.94
CA GLN A 484 10.71 -26.89 19.45
C GLN A 484 11.93 -27.05 20.36
N ARG A 485 11.71 -27.01 21.69
CA ARG A 485 12.77 -27.24 22.68
C ARG A 485 13.38 -28.64 22.55
N ALA A 486 12.55 -29.68 22.38
CA ALA A 486 13.04 -31.04 22.13
C ALA A 486 13.90 -31.13 20.86
N ALA A 487 13.50 -30.42 19.79
CA ALA A 487 14.27 -30.36 18.55
C ALA A 487 15.61 -29.63 18.71
N VAL A 488 15.64 -28.53 19.45
CA VAL A 488 16.88 -27.79 19.76
C VAL A 488 17.85 -28.62 20.59
N LEU A 489 17.35 -29.36 21.58
CA LEU A 489 18.18 -30.17 22.49
C LEU A 489 18.73 -31.46 21.85
N THR A 490 18.10 -31.94 20.78
CA THR A 490 18.53 -33.16 20.07
C THR A 490 19.76 -32.86 19.20
N THR A 491 20.93 -33.18 19.75
CA THR A 491 22.26 -32.86 19.16
C THR A 491 23.17 -34.09 19.02
N ASP A 492 22.76 -35.25 19.51
CA ASP A 492 23.57 -36.48 19.61
C ASP A 492 23.41 -37.44 18.43
N ARG A 493 22.42 -37.22 17.54
CA ARG A 493 22.08 -38.10 16.42
C ARG A 493 21.48 -37.31 15.24
N PRO A 494 21.37 -37.88 14.04
CA PRO A 494 20.65 -37.24 12.94
C PRO A 494 19.21 -36.93 13.34
N LEU A 495 18.65 -35.84 12.86
CA LEU A 495 17.32 -35.36 13.25
C LEU A 495 16.54 -34.93 12.01
N ILE A 496 15.30 -35.41 11.90
CA ILE A 496 14.29 -34.88 10.98
C ILE A 496 13.15 -34.24 11.77
N ILE A 497 12.87 -32.98 11.47
CA ILE A 497 11.80 -32.19 12.07
C ILE A 497 10.70 -32.02 11.04
N VAL A 498 9.53 -32.58 11.30
CA VAL A 498 8.32 -32.39 10.49
C VAL A 498 7.60 -31.17 11.02
N ALA A 499 7.53 -30.11 10.23
CA ALA A 499 7.02 -28.84 10.70
C ALA A 499 6.13 -28.21 9.64
N GLY A 500 4.82 -28.18 9.92
CA GLY A 500 3.83 -27.59 9.02
C GLY A 500 4.06 -26.10 8.77
N PRO A 501 3.26 -25.48 7.89
CA PRO A 501 3.34 -24.04 7.65
C PRO A 501 3.13 -23.29 8.97
N GLY A 502 3.85 -22.19 9.16
CA GLY A 502 3.72 -21.37 10.37
C GLY A 502 4.16 -22.02 11.69
N ALA A 503 4.75 -23.23 11.68
CA ALA A 503 5.17 -23.92 12.91
C ALA A 503 6.50 -23.43 13.52
N GLY A 504 7.08 -22.36 12.97
CA GLY A 504 8.36 -21.81 13.43
C GLY A 504 9.59 -22.60 12.99
N LYS A 505 9.60 -23.10 11.73
CA LYS A 505 10.74 -23.83 11.12
C LYS A 505 12.08 -23.11 11.30
N THR A 506 12.19 -21.91 10.73
CA THR A 506 13.39 -21.07 10.78
C THR A 506 13.77 -20.69 12.21
N ARG A 507 12.78 -20.43 13.08
CA ARG A 507 13.01 -20.15 14.51
C ARG A 507 13.65 -21.34 15.22
N THR A 508 13.18 -22.56 14.93
CA THR A 508 13.70 -23.79 15.53
C THR A 508 15.13 -24.07 15.08
N LEU A 509 15.43 -23.93 13.79
CA LEU A 509 16.80 -24.11 13.27
C LEU A 509 17.78 -23.07 13.83
N THR A 510 17.41 -21.79 13.82
CA THR A 510 18.28 -20.71 14.33
C THR A 510 18.54 -20.86 15.83
N ALA A 511 17.51 -21.17 16.62
CA ALA A 511 17.68 -21.47 18.05
C ALA A 511 18.57 -22.69 18.29
N ARG A 512 18.48 -23.73 17.45
CA ARG A 512 19.35 -24.90 17.54
C ARG A 512 20.81 -24.57 17.23
N ILE A 513 21.07 -23.78 16.19
CA ILE A 513 22.42 -23.32 15.84
C ILE A 513 23.01 -22.47 16.97
N ALA A 514 22.24 -21.54 17.52
CA ALA A 514 22.67 -20.74 18.67
C ALA A 514 22.98 -21.62 19.90
N HIS A 515 22.11 -22.59 20.23
CA HIS A 515 22.34 -23.53 21.34
C HIS A 515 23.62 -24.38 21.14
N LEU A 516 23.92 -24.82 19.90
CA LEU A 516 25.18 -25.52 19.61
C LEU A 516 26.40 -24.65 19.93
N ILE A 517 26.34 -23.35 19.62
CA ILE A 517 27.45 -22.43 19.85
C ILE A 517 27.57 -22.11 21.35
N ASP A 518 26.49 -21.63 21.96
CA ASP A 518 26.52 -21.05 23.29
C ASP A 518 26.60 -22.10 24.41
N GLU A 519 25.87 -23.21 24.28
CA GLU A 519 25.78 -24.23 25.33
C GLU A 519 26.62 -25.48 25.05
N LYS A 520 26.81 -25.85 23.77
CA LYS A 520 27.65 -27.01 23.40
C LYS A 520 29.09 -26.63 23.03
N GLY A 521 29.41 -25.34 22.95
CA GLY A 521 30.76 -24.87 22.63
C GLY A 521 31.22 -25.24 21.23
N VAL A 522 30.30 -25.41 20.28
CA VAL A 522 30.62 -25.73 18.88
C VAL A 522 31.24 -24.51 18.21
N ALA A 523 32.40 -24.71 17.57
CA ALA A 523 33.03 -23.66 16.76
C ALA A 523 32.09 -23.23 15.61
N PRO A 524 31.80 -21.92 15.42
CA PRO A 524 30.90 -21.43 14.36
C PRO A 524 31.29 -21.90 12.95
N GLU A 525 32.60 -22.01 12.68
CA GLU A 525 33.16 -22.46 11.40
C GLU A 525 32.85 -23.93 11.10
N ALA A 526 32.44 -24.68 12.13
CA ALA A 526 32.05 -26.09 12.00
C ALA A 526 30.58 -26.30 11.62
N ILE A 527 29.82 -25.21 11.49
CA ILE A 527 28.39 -25.22 11.22
C ILE A 527 28.12 -24.83 9.76
N LEU A 528 27.34 -25.66 9.07
CA LEU A 528 26.80 -25.42 7.74
C LEU A 528 25.27 -25.39 7.82
N ALA A 529 24.67 -24.28 7.41
CA ALA A 529 23.22 -24.14 7.26
C ALA A 529 22.86 -23.95 5.79
N ILE A 530 22.10 -24.90 5.24
CA ILE A 530 21.65 -24.91 3.85
C ILE A 530 20.17 -24.51 3.79
N THR A 531 19.85 -23.52 2.95
CA THR A 531 18.48 -23.09 2.64
C THR A 531 18.14 -23.28 1.16
N PHE A 532 16.86 -23.14 0.80
CA PHE A 532 16.44 -23.24 -0.60
C PHE A 532 16.59 -21.93 -1.38
N THR A 533 16.38 -20.78 -0.73
CA THR A 533 16.47 -19.44 -1.35
C THR A 533 17.50 -18.55 -0.65
N ASN A 534 18.03 -17.56 -1.38
CA ASN A 534 18.99 -16.61 -0.83
C ASN A 534 18.34 -15.71 0.23
N LYS A 535 17.07 -15.33 0.05
CA LYS A 535 16.29 -14.64 1.08
C LYS A 535 16.20 -15.44 2.37
N ALA A 536 15.90 -16.74 2.31
CA ALA A 536 15.86 -17.58 3.51
C ALA A 536 17.23 -17.66 4.22
N ALA A 537 18.33 -17.70 3.46
CA ALA A 537 19.68 -17.63 4.02
C ALA A 537 19.93 -16.27 4.71
N GLY A 538 19.53 -15.17 4.07
CA GLY A 538 19.64 -13.81 4.63
C GLY A 538 18.84 -13.63 5.91
N GLU A 539 17.57 -14.05 5.92
CA GLU A 539 16.70 -14.01 7.10
C GLU A 539 17.25 -14.88 8.25
N MET A 540 17.77 -16.06 7.93
CA MET A 540 18.41 -16.95 8.93
C MET A 540 19.65 -16.28 9.54
N ALA A 541 20.49 -15.65 8.71
CA ALA A 541 21.67 -14.93 9.15
C ALA A 541 21.31 -13.71 10.02
N GLU A 542 20.28 -12.94 9.66
CA GLU A 542 19.82 -11.80 10.45
C GLU A 542 19.27 -12.22 11.82
N ARG A 543 18.48 -13.30 11.86
CA ARG A 543 17.99 -13.86 13.13
C ARG A 543 19.14 -14.35 14.01
N LEU A 544 20.11 -15.07 13.45
CA LEU A 544 21.30 -15.51 14.18
C LEU A 544 22.14 -14.33 14.68
N ARG A 545 22.26 -13.27 13.88
CA ARG A 545 22.94 -12.02 14.29
C ARG A 545 22.32 -11.44 15.56
N GLY A 546 21.00 -11.49 15.70
CA GLY A 546 20.30 -11.07 16.92
C GLY A 546 20.48 -12.01 18.11
N MET A 547 20.79 -13.29 17.87
CA MET A 547 20.96 -14.31 18.93
C MET A 547 22.41 -14.44 19.43
N VAL A 548 23.38 -14.56 18.52
CA VAL A 548 24.80 -14.82 18.84
C VAL A 548 25.73 -13.67 18.44
N GLY A 549 25.21 -12.58 17.87
CA GLY A 549 25.98 -11.41 17.45
C GLY A 549 26.58 -11.50 16.04
N PRO A 550 27.01 -10.37 15.46
CA PRO A 550 27.47 -10.28 14.07
C PRO A 550 28.80 -10.99 13.81
N GLU A 551 29.76 -10.92 14.74
CA GLU A 551 31.09 -11.55 14.58
C GLU A 551 31.01 -13.08 14.57
N ILE A 552 30.15 -13.66 15.42
CA ILE A 552 29.93 -15.11 15.46
C ILE A 552 29.17 -15.53 14.20
N THR A 553 28.10 -14.81 13.85
CA THR A 553 27.29 -15.13 12.66
C THR A 553 28.11 -15.11 11.38
N GLY A 554 29.03 -14.15 11.21
CA GLY A 554 29.89 -14.06 10.04
C GLY A 554 30.86 -15.24 9.84
N ARG A 555 31.03 -16.09 10.87
CA ARG A 555 31.87 -17.30 10.83
C ARG A 555 31.08 -18.57 10.55
N ILE A 556 29.75 -18.51 10.57
CA ILE A 556 28.84 -19.61 10.20
C ILE A 556 28.66 -19.62 8.69
N THR A 557 28.69 -20.79 8.06
CA THR A 557 28.39 -20.91 6.63
C THR A 557 26.88 -21.06 6.42
N ILE A 558 26.20 -20.00 6.00
CA ILE A 558 24.75 -19.97 5.73
C ILE A 558 24.54 -19.68 4.24
N GLN A 559 24.15 -20.68 3.46
CA GLN A 559 24.12 -20.60 1.99
C GLN A 559 22.99 -21.47 1.39
N THR A 560 22.66 -21.26 0.12
CA THR A 560 21.86 -22.24 -0.63
C THR A 560 22.73 -23.42 -1.09
N PHE A 561 22.10 -24.52 -1.53
CA PHE A 561 22.82 -25.64 -2.15
C PHE A 561 23.76 -25.18 -3.28
N HIS A 562 23.28 -24.33 -4.17
CA HIS A 562 24.05 -23.83 -5.32
C HIS A 562 25.16 -22.88 -4.89
N ALA A 563 24.91 -21.99 -3.93
CA ALA A 563 25.95 -21.09 -3.41
C ALA A 563 27.07 -21.87 -2.67
N PHE A 564 26.70 -22.91 -1.91
CA PHE A 564 27.67 -23.79 -1.26
C PHE A 564 28.46 -24.62 -2.27
N GLY A 565 27.79 -25.14 -3.30
CA GLY A 565 28.43 -25.84 -4.39
C GLY A 565 29.42 -24.97 -5.15
N ALA A 566 29.04 -23.75 -5.52
CA ALA A 566 29.93 -22.76 -6.11
C ALA A 566 31.13 -22.46 -5.20
N HIS A 567 30.91 -22.32 -3.89
CA HIS A 567 31.98 -22.12 -2.91
C HIS A 567 33.00 -23.28 -2.93
N LEU A 568 32.53 -24.53 -2.96
CA LEU A 568 33.41 -25.71 -3.04
C LEU A 568 34.18 -25.77 -4.36
N LEU A 569 33.49 -25.57 -5.50
CA LEU A 569 34.14 -25.60 -6.81
C LEU A 569 35.21 -24.53 -6.97
N ARG A 570 34.95 -23.33 -6.47
CA ARG A 570 35.92 -22.23 -6.49
C ARG A 570 37.15 -22.53 -5.62
N ARG A 571 36.94 -23.11 -4.44
CA ARG A 571 38.03 -23.45 -3.51
C ARG A 571 38.91 -24.60 -4.02
N TYR A 572 38.31 -25.57 -4.70
CA TYR A 572 39.00 -26.78 -5.16
C TYR A 572 39.04 -26.88 -6.69
N ALA A 573 39.03 -25.74 -7.40
CA ALA A 573 38.93 -25.69 -8.86
C ALA A 573 40.03 -26.51 -9.56
N ASP A 574 41.26 -26.42 -9.06
CA ASP A 574 42.43 -27.16 -9.55
C ASP A 574 42.24 -28.68 -9.54
N ARG A 575 41.41 -29.21 -8.63
CA ARG A 575 41.15 -30.66 -8.50
C ARG A 575 40.24 -31.21 -9.59
N LEU A 576 39.50 -30.36 -10.29
CA LEU A 576 38.61 -30.70 -11.40
C LEU A 576 39.04 -30.08 -12.73
N ALA A 577 40.25 -29.49 -12.79
CA ALA A 577 40.70 -28.70 -13.94
C ALA A 577 39.70 -27.61 -14.35
N LEU A 578 39.04 -27.01 -13.36
CA LEU A 578 38.13 -25.88 -13.55
C LEU A 578 38.88 -24.57 -13.34
N ASP A 579 38.42 -23.53 -14.03
CA ASP A 579 38.86 -22.16 -13.77
C ASP A 579 38.15 -21.63 -12.50
N PRO A 580 38.88 -21.18 -11.45
CA PRO A 580 38.25 -20.60 -10.26
C PRO A 580 37.53 -19.27 -10.54
N ALA A 581 37.65 -18.69 -11.73
CA ALA A 581 36.90 -17.53 -12.22
C ALA A 581 35.78 -17.91 -13.20
N PHE A 582 35.29 -19.16 -13.16
CA PHE A 582 34.19 -19.62 -14.02
C PHE A 582 32.98 -18.68 -13.95
N VAL A 583 32.31 -18.51 -15.09
CA VAL A 583 31.06 -17.75 -15.19
C VAL A 583 29.85 -18.66 -15.05
N LEU A 584 28.76 -18.14 -14.47
CA LEU A 584 27.50 -18.86 -14.37
C LEU A 584 26.57 -18.44 -15.50
N LEU A 585 26.11 -19.40 -16.31
CA LEU A 585 25.22 -19.12 -17.41
C LEU A 585 23.76 -19.08 -16.94
N CYS A 586 23.03 -18.03 -17.33
CA CYS A 586 21.58 -18.02 -17.21
C CYS A 586 20.92 -18.92 -18.28
N ASP A 587 19.62 -19.19 -18.16
CA ASP A 587 18.89 -20.06 -19.10
C ASP A 587 19.01 -19.62 -20.57
N GLU A 588 19.04 -18.32 -20.82
CA GLU A 588 19.17 -17.79 -22.17
C GLU A 588 20.58 -17.98 -22.75
N GLU A 589 21.61 -17.78 -21.93
CA GLU A 589 23.02 -18.01 -22.30
C GLU A 589 23.30 -19.49 -22.49
N ARG A 590 22.74 -20.33 -21.62
CA ARG A 590 22.74 -21.78 -21.75
C ARG A 590 22.15 -22.23 -23.09
N ALA A 591 21.00 -21.68 -23.46
CA ALA A 591 20.36 -21.95 -24.74
C ALA A 591 21.17 -21.41 -25.94
N ALA A 592 21.87 -20.29 -25.80
CA ALA A 592 22.76 -19.76 -26.84
C ALA A 592 23.98 -20.65 -27.06
N LEU A 593 24.62 -21.11 -25.98
CA LEU A 593 25.74 -22.04 -26.04
C LEU A 593 25.31 -23.38 -26.66
N ALA A 594 24.15 -23.91 -26.27
CA ALA A 594 23.60 -25.12 -26.86
C ALA A 594 23.33 -24.96 -28.37
N ARG A 595 22.79 -23.82 -28.82
CA ARG A 595 22.62 -23.54 -30.26
C ARG A 595 23.94 -23.51 -31.03
N ALA A 596 24.99 -22.96 -30.43
CA ALA A 596 26.32 -22.93 -31.05
C ALA A 596 26.95 -24.33 -31.12
N ALA A 597 26.75 -25.17 -30.09
CA ALA A 597 27.24 -26.54 -30.05
C ALA A 597 26.45 -27.50 -30.97
N PHE A 598 25.17 -27.21 -31.22
CA PHE A 598 24.26 -28.03 -32.02
C PHE A 598 23.56 -27.18 -33.10
N PRO A 599 24.28 -26.73 -34.15
CA PRO A 599 23.74 -25.80 -35.16
C PRO A 599 22.59 -26.37 -35.99
N ASP A 600 22.46 -27.70 -36.06
CA ASP A 600 21.41 -28.39 -36.82
C ASP A 600 20.05 -28.45 -36.09
N LEU A 601 20.00 -28.11 -34.78
CA LEU A 601 18.78 -28.19 -33.98
C LEU A 601 18.02 -26.86 -33.94
N ASN A 602 16.70 -26.93 -34.04
CA ASN A 602 15.84 -25.76 -33.88
C ASN A 602 15.60 -25.40 -32.39
N GLN A 603 14.98 -24.25 -32.12
CA GLN A 603 14.78 -23.74 -30.76
C GLN A 603 14.01 -24.71 -29.83
N ARG A 604 13.00 -25.44 -30.35
CA ARG A 604 12.24 -26.40 -29.53
C ARG A 604 13.07 -27.63 -29.20
N GLU A 605 13.86 -28.11 -30.16
CA GLU A 605 14.77 -29.24 -29.97
C GLU A 605 15.90 -28.91 -28.99
N ILE A 606 16.44 -27.68 -29.03
CA ILE A 606 17.42 -27.19 -28.04
C ILE A 606 16.81 -27.13 -26.65
N SER A 607 15.59 -26.59 -26.51
CA SER A 607 14.90 -26.56 -25.21
C SER A 607 14.73 -27.97 -24.64
N HIS A 608 14.25 -28.90 -25.47
CA HIS A 608 14.08 -30.29 -25.07
C HIS A 608 15.41 -30.97 -24.70
N LEU A 609 16.49 -30.71 -25.46
CA LEU A 609 17.82 -31.21 -25.15
C LEU A 609 18.32 -30.69 -23.79
N LEU A 610 18.12 -29.41 -23.49
CA LEU A 610 18.50 -28.83 -22.20
C LEU A 610 17.70 -29.43 -21.04
N ASP A 611 16.40 -29.70 -21.23
CA ASP A 611 15.59 -30.40 -20.23
C ASP A 611 16.15 -31.81 -19.94
N LEU A 612 16.56 -32.53 -20.99
CA LEU A 612 17.20 -33.84 -20.86
C LEU A 612 18.58 -33.76 -20.17
N ILE A 613 19.40 -32.75 -20.48
CA ILE A 613 20.69 -32.51 -19.81
C ILE A 613 20.46 -32.24 -18.32
N SER A 614 19.51 -31.36 -17.99
CA SER A 614 19.21 -31.00 -16.61
C SER A 614 18.70 -32.22 -15.82
N ALA A 615 17.82 -33.03 -16.41
CA ALA A 615 17.37 -34.28 -15.80
C ALA A 615 18.53 -35.25 -15.54
N ALA A 616 19.45 -35.41 -16.51
CA ALA A 616 20.62 -36.28 -16.37
C ALA A 616 21.60 -35.80 -15.29
N LYS A 617 21.80 -34.49 -15.14
CA LYS A 617 22.65 -33.90 -14.09
C LYS A 617 22.02 -34.01 -12.70
N ASN A 618 20.69 -33.89 -12.60
CA ASN A 618 19.96 -33.93 -11.34
C ASN A 618 19.70 -35.36 -10.82
N ASP A 619 19.72 -36.36 -11.70
CA ASP A 619 19.60 -37.78 -11.33
C ASP A 619 20.52 -38.66 -12.20
N PRO A 620 21.83 -38.73 -11.87
CA PRO A 620 22.83 -39.42 -12.69
C PRO A 620 22.70 -40.96 -12.66
N ASP A 621 21.98 -41.51 -11.68
CA ASP A 621 21.81 -42.95 -11.50
C ASP A 621 20.54 -43.48 -12.23
N SER A 622 19.65 -42.58 -12.65
CA SER A 622 18.46 -42.91 -13.45
C SER A 622 18.83 -43.19 -14.92
N PRO A 623 18.14 -44.11 -15.63
CA PRO A 623 18.36 -44.35 -17.05
C PRO A 623 18.18 -43.05 -17.85
N SER A 624 19.29 -42.43 -18.25
CA SER A 624 19.24 -41.15 -18.94
C SER A 624 18.69 -41.31 -20.35
N ALA A 625 17.68 -40.51 -20.68
CA ALA A 625 17.15 -40.43 -22.04
C ALA A 625 18.04 -39.62 -23.00
N ILE A 626 19.12 -39.01 -22.49
CA ILE A 626 20.09 -38.28 -23.32
C ILE A 626 21.16 -39.22 -23.89
N ASP A 627 21.55 -38.95 -25.12
CA ASP A 627 22.76 -39.55 -25.72
C ASP A 627 24.02 -39.01 -25.02
N GLN A 628 24.89 -39.93 -24.55
CA GLN A 628 26.14 -39.57 -23.87
C GLN A 628 27.07 -38.73 -24.77
N ALA A 629 27.04 -38.94 -26.09
CA ALA A 629 27.84 -38.13 -27.01
C ALA A 629 27.38 -36.66 -27.01
N ARG A 630 26.07 -36.41 -26.99
CA ARG A 630 25.51 -35.05 -26.88
C ARG A 630 25.84 -34.40 -25.54
N LEU A 631 25.73 -35.15 -24.44
CA LEU A 631 26.11 -34.64 -23.11
C LEU A 631 27.59 -34.26 -23.06
N ALA A 632 28.47 -35.08 -23.64
CA ALA A 632 29.90 -34.80 -23.73
C ALA A 632 30.22 -33.55 -24.56
N ILE A 633 29.56 -33.37 -25.72
CA ILE A 633 29.70 -32.16 -26.56
C ILE A 633 29.30 -30.90 -25.78
N TYR A 634 28.14 -30.94 -25.13
CA TYR A 634 27.66 -29.81 -24.33
C TYR A 634 28.61 -29.48 -23.17
N THR A 635 29.09 -30.50 -22.46
CA THR A 635 30.06 -30.34 -21.36
C THR A 635 31.38 -29.76 -21.85
N ALA A 636 31.87 -30.21 -23.01
CA ALA A 636 33.08 -29.64 -23.63
C ALA A 636 32.88 -28.18 -24.05
N ALA A 637 31.69 -27.81 -24.54
CA ALA A 637 31.36 -26.44 -24.88
C ALA A 637 31.33 -25.52 -23.63
N LEU A 638 30.78 -25.99 -22.51
CA LEU A 638 30.83 -25.28 -21.23
C LEU A 638 32.29 -25.07 -20.76
N ALA A 639 33.10 -26.13 -20.80
CA ALA A 639 34.51 -26.06 -20.42
C ALA A 639 35.31 -25.08 -21.29
N ALA A 640 35.12 -25.10 -22.62
CA ALA A 640 35.76 -24.18 -23.55
C ALA A 640 35.34 -22.71 -23.32
N ALA A 641 34.17 -22.48 -22.76
CA ALA A 641 33.67 -21.16 -22.42
C ALA A 641 34.07 -20.69 -21.00
N HIS A 642 34.85 -21.49 -20.26
CA HIS A 642 35.15 -21.25 -18.84
C HIS A 642 33.86 -21.01 -18.02
N ALA A 643 32.82 -21.79 -18.31
CA ALA A 643 31.48 -21.57 -17.81
C ALA A 643 30.89 -22.82 -17.16
N LEU A 644 30.00 -22.62 -16.19
CA LEU A 644 29.17 -23.66 -15.60
C LEU A 644 27.69 -23.26 -15.73
N ASP A 645 26.82 -24.25 -15.84
CA ASP A 645 25.39 -24.03 -15.68
C ASP A 645 24.94 -24.28 -14.24
N PHE A 646 23.65 -24.04 -13.98
CA PHE A 646 23.09 -24.12 -12.63
C PHE A 646 23.14 -25.54 -12.06
N ASP A 647 22.94 -26.57 -12.89
CA ASP A 647 22.94 -27.97 -12.46
C ASP A 647 24.36 -28.44 -12.10
N ASP A 648 25.40 -27.92 -12.77
CA ASP A 648 26.81 -28.20 -12.45
C ASP A 648 27.21 -27.80 -11.04
N LEU A 649 26.55 -26.77 -10.48
CA LEU A 649 26.82 -26.30 -9.13
C LEU A 649 26.50 -27.34 -8.06
N ILE A 650 25.75 -28.41 -8.37
CA ILE A 650 25.53 -29.53 -7.44
C ILE A 650 26.18 -30.81 -7.95
N ALA A 651 26.08 -31.09 -9.25
CA ALA A 651 26.65 -32.29 -9.85
C ALA A 651 28.18 -32.37 -9.70
N LEU A 652 28.90 -31.26 -9.94
CA LEU A 652 30.36 -31.25 -9.85
C LEU A 652 30.88 -31.32 -8.40
N PRO A 653 30.28 -30.67 -7.38
CA PRO A 653 30.65 -30.93 -5.99
C PRO A 653 30.43 -32.38 -5.56
N VAL A 654 29.35 -33.03 -6.01
CA VAL A 654 29.14 -34.46 -5.77
C VAL A 654 30.26 -35.28 -6.40
N GLN A 655 30.61 -34.98 -7.65
CA GLN A 655 31.74 -35.63 -8.32
C GLN A 655 33.05 -35.40 -7.55
N LEU A 656 33.37 -34.16 -7.18
CA LEU A 656 34.56 -33.77 -6.41
C LEU A 656 34.68 -34.59 -5.12
N LEU A 657 33.65 -34.58 -4.29
CA LEU A 657 33.67 -35.26 -3.00
C LEU A 657 33.64 -36.79 -3.15
N HIS A 658 33.11 -37.30 -4.26
CA HIS A 658 33.14 -38.73 -4.54
C HIS A 658 34.53 -39.20 -4.97
N THR A 659 35.17 -38.49 -5.90
CA THR A 659 36.42 -38.90 -6.56
C THR A 659 37.69 -38.45 -5.82
N GLN A 660 37.62 -37.43 -4.96
CA GLN A 660 38.75 -36.89 -4.18
C GLN A 660 38.53 -37.12 -2.66
N PRO A 661 38.97 -38.27 -2.11
CA PRO A 661 38.73 -38.61 -0.70
C PRO A 661 39.41 -37.66 0.31
N ASP A 662 40.55 -37.06 -0.06
CA ASP A 662 41.28 -36.07 0.74
C ASP A 662 40.46 -34.79 0.91
N VAL A 663 39.92 -34.26 -0.20
CA VAL A 663 39.03 -33.09 -0.19
C VAL A 663 37.76 -33.40 0.60
N ARG A 664 37.18 -34.60 0.42
CA ARG A 664 36.03 -35.03 1.20
C ARG A 664 36.32 -35.03 2.70
N ALA A 665 37.46 -35.58 3.12
CA ALA A 665 37.85 -35.61 4.53
C ALA A 665 38.05 -34.19 5.10
N GLU A 666 38.67 -33.28 4.35
CA GLU A 666 38.84 -31.87 4.76
C GLU A 666 37.49 -31.17 4.94
N VAL A 667 36.59 -31.31 3.97
CA VAL A 667 35.25 -30.69 4.02
C VAL A 667 34.42 -31.27 5.16
N GLN A 668 34.47 -32.58 5.39
CA GLN A 668 33.80 -33.25 6.52
C GLN A 668 34.38 -32.88 7.88
N ALA A 669 35.69 -32.65 7.97
CA ALA A 669 36.33 -32.20 9.20
C ALA A 669 35.94 -30.77 9.55
N ARG A 670 35.77 -29.93 8.52
CA ARG A 670 35.24 -28.57 8.67
C ARG A 670 33.78 -28.61 9.10
N TYR A 671 32.87 -29.14 8.29
CA TYR A 671 31.44 -29.07 8.55
C TYR A 671 30.92 -30.28 9.34
N ARG A 672 31.01 -30.20 10.67
CA ARG A 672 30.56 -31.27 11.59
C ARG A 672 29.08 -31.20 11.94
N TRP A 673 28.46 -30.04 11.75
CA TRP A 673 27.06 -29.78 12.11
C TRP A 673 26.34 -29.18 10.91
N ILE A 674 25.45 -29.94 10.29
CA ILE A 674 24.77 -29.57 9.06
C ILE A 674 23.28 -29.42 9.35
N SER A 675 22.73 -28.25 9.02
CA SER A 675 21.31 -27.95 9.11
C SER A 675 20.75 -27.70 7.71
N VAL A 676 19.60 -28.31 7.36
CA VAL A 676 18.97 -28.13 6.05
C VAL A 676 17.50 -27.72 6.24
N ASP A 677 17.11 -26.58 5.67
CA ASP A 677 15.73 -26.11 5.61
C ASP A 677 15.03 -26.53 4.30
N GLU A 678 13.71 -26.60 4.32
CA GLU A 678 12.85 -27.01 3.19
C GLU A 678 13.26 -28.35 2.55
N TYR A 679 13.62 -29.34 3.40
CA TYR A 679 14.15 -30.64 2.96
C TYR A 679 13.22 -31.44 2.03
N GLN A 680 11.92 -31.12 1.99
CA GLN A 680 10.98 -31.77 1.06
C GLN A 680 11.22 -31.42 -0.42
N ASP A 681 11.94 -30.33 -0.71
CA ASP A 681 12.14 -29.83 -2.07
C ASP A 681 13.51 -30.23 -2.64
N ILE A 682 14.19 -31.22 -2.03
CA ILE A 682 15.47 -31.72 -2.55
C ILE A 682 15.30 -32.72 -3.68
N ASN A 683 16.31 -32.82 -4.54
CA ASN A 683 16.41 -33.83 -5.59
C ASN A 683 17.50 -34.89 -5.30
N ALA A 684 17.67 -35.85 -6.22
CA ALA A 684 18.59 -36.98 -6.03
C ALA A 684 20.05 -36.56 -5.85
N VAL A 685 20.54 -35.62 -6.67
CA VAL A 685 21.92 -35.15 -6.58
C VAL A 685 22.19 -34.35 -5.29
N GLN A 686 21.20 -33.60 -4.79
CA GLN A 686 21.29 -32.91 -3.50
C GLN A 686 21.30 -33.88 -2.31
N ASP A 687 20.45 -34.92 -2.31
CA ASP A 687 20.49 -36.00 -1.31
C ASP A 687 21.87 -36.68 -1.31
N ARG A 688 22.43 -36.96 -2.49
CA ARG A 688 23.77 -37.55 -2.64
C ARG A 688 24.87 -36.65 -2.07
N LEU A 689 24.78 -35.34 -2.29
CA LEU A 689 25.72 -34.37 -1.69
C LEU A 689 25.66 -34.45 -0.16
N LEU A 690 24.47 -34.45 0.44
CA LEU A 690 24.31 -34.54 1.89
C LEU A 690 24.86 -35.86 2.45
N ARG A 691 24.65 -36.99 1.77
CA ARG A 691 25.26 -38.27 2.17
C ARG A 691 26.77 -38.23 2.14
N LEU A 692 27.37 -37.61 1.12
CA LEU A 692 28.82 -37.46 1.03
C LEU A 692 29.36 -36.55 2.15
N LEU A 693 28.66 -35.48 2.51
CA LEU A 693 29.05 -34.59 3.60
C LEU A 693 28.91 -35.24 4.98
N THR A 694 27.98 -36.19 5.13
CA THR A 694 27.67 -36.80 6.44
C THR A 694 28.33 -38.16 6.66
N ALA A 695 28.89 -38.79 5.63
CA ALA A 695 29.56 -40.09 5.71
C ALA A 695 30.70 -40.15 6.76
N GLY A 696 31.33 -39.01 7.09
CA GLY A 696 32.35 -38.88 8.15
C GLY A 696 31.79 -38.73 9.57
N GLY A 697 30.49 -39.00 9.78
CA GLY A 697 29.80 -38.88 11.08
C GLY A 697 29.44 -37.44 11.46
N ALA A 698 29.25 -36.54 10.49
CA ALA A 698 28.70 -35.21 10.75
C ALA A 698 27.23 -35.33 11.19
N ASN A 699 26.81 -34.47 12.13
CA ASN A 699 25.42 -34.45 12.60
C ASN A 699 24.55 -33.70 11.58
N LEU A 700 23.50 -34.37 11.07
CA LEU A 700 22.56 -33.80 10.12
C LEU A 700 21.21 -33.52 10.79
N CYS A 701 20.78 -32.27 10.77
CA CYS A 701 19.46 -31.82 11.18
C CYS A 701 18.70 -31.28 9.97
N VAL A 702 17.60 -31.92 9.60
CA VAL A 702 16.75 -31.47 8.49
C VAL A 702 15.38 -31.06 9.01
N ILE A 703 14.80 -30.02 8.42
CA ILE A 703 13.43 -29.58 8.71
C ILE A 703 12.68 -29.35 7.40
N GLY A 704 11.38 -29.60 7.43
CA GLY A 704 10.54 -29.38 6.26
C GLY A 704 9.13 -29.89 6.46
N ASP A 705 8.36 -29.79 5.38
CA ASP A 705 6.98 -30.20 5.31
C ASP A 705 6.68 -30.87 3.97
N PRO A 706 6.42 -32.19 3.91
CA PRO A 706 6.09 -32.86 2.65
C PRO A 706 4.80 -32.31 2.01
N ASP A 707 3.89 -31.72 2.80
CA ASP A 707 2.67 -31.09 2.28
C ASP A 707 2.96 -29.73 1.58
N GLN A 708 4.19 -29.21 1.68
CA GLN A 708 4.67 -28.01 0.96
C GLN A 708 5.63 -28.32 -0.20
N ALA A 709 5.79 -29.59 -0.61
CA ALA A 709 6.67 -29.96 -1.73
C ALA A 709 6.05 -29.58 -3.09
N ILE A 710 6.47 -28.46 -3.67
CA ILE A 710 5.83 -27.82 -4.85
C ILE A 710 6.80 -27.54 -6.00
N TYR A 711 8.00 -28.11 -5.95
CA TYR A 711 9.01 -27.99 -7.01
C TYR A 711 9.27 -29.32 -7.71
N GLY A 712 8.28 -30.21 -7.80
CA GLY A 712 8.42 -31.51 -8.48
C GLY A 712 8.73 -31.34 -9.97
N PHE A 713 8.17 -30.30 -10.60
CA PHE A 713 8.53 -29.90 -11.96
C PHE A 713 10.01 -29.49 -12.16
N ARG A 714 10.76 -29.24 -11.06
CA ARG A 714 12.22 -29.00 -11.06
C ARG A 714 13.03 -30.23 -10.63
N GLY A 715 12.39 -31.40 -10.56
CA GLY A 715 13.02 -32.66 -10.15
C GLY A 715 13.09 -32.88 -8.64
N ALA A 716 12.46 -32.03 -7.82
CA ALA A 716 12.37 -32.27 -6.38
C ALA A 716 11.51 -33.51 -6.09
N ASP A 717 11.90 -34.29 -5.07
CA ASP A 717 11.20 -35.50 -4.70
C ASP A 717 11.04 -35.60 -3.18
N TYR A 718 9.82 -35.31 -2.71
CA TYR A 718 9.46 -35.37 -1.30
C TYR A 718 9.64 -36.78 -0.69
N ARG A 719 9.78 -37.84 -1.49
CA ARG A 719 10.04 -39.20 -0.99
C ARG A 719 11.36 -39.29 -0.23
N TYR A 720 12.35 -38.44 -0.52
CA TYR A 720 13.58 -38.34 0.29
C TYR A 720 13.27 -37.93 1.75
N PHE A 721 12.27 -37.07 1.94
CA PHE A 721 11.78 -36.69 3.27
C PHE A 721 11.15 -37.88 4.00
N LEU A 722 10.36 -38.70 3.29
CA LEU A 722 9.70 -39.88 3.86
C LEU A 722 10.70 -40.99 4.21
N HIS A 723 11.73 -41.18 3.38
CA HIS A 723 12.74 -42.22 3.55
C HIS A 723 13.97 -41.80 4.38
N PHE A 724 13.93 -40.62 5.03
CA PHE A 724 15.08 -40.10 5.79
C PHE A 724 15.62 -41.08 6.84
N ALA A 725 14.75 -41.76 7.59
CA ALA A 725 15.17 -42.72 8.61
C ALA A 725 15.83 -43.98 8.03
N GLN A 726 15.50 -44.35 6.78
CA GLN A 726 16.17 -45.43 6.05
C GLN A 726 17.54 -44.97 5.55
N ALA A 727 17.63 -43.71 5.12
CA ALA A 727 18.85 -43.09 4.63
C ALA A 727 19.89 -42.84 5.74
N PHE A 728 19.43 -42.48 6.94
CA PHE A 728 20.26 -42.14 8.09
C PHE A 728 19.83 -42.97 9.32
N PRO A 729 20.33 -44.20 9.47
CA PRO A 729 19.98 -45.07 10.58
C PRO A 729 20.23 -44.41 11.95
N GLY A 730 19.28 -44.55 12.87
CA GLY A 730 19.34 -43.91 14.20
C GLY A 730 18.83 -42.47 14.24
N ALA A 731 18.31 -41.94 13.13
CA ALA A 731 17.68 -40.62 13.09
C ALA A 731 16.49 -40.50 14.05
N ALA A 732 16.46 -39.42 14.83
CA ALA A 732 15.25 -39.00 15.55
C ALA A 732 14.27 -38.32 14.59
N ARG A 733 12.96 -38.57 14.79
CA ARG A 733 11.88 -37.86 14.11
C ARG A 733 11.07 -37.09 15.14
N LEU A 734 11.01 -35.77 15.00
CA LEU A 734 10.22 -34.88 15.83
C LEU A 734 9.21 -34.13 14.97
N GLN A 735 8.12 -33.65 15.59
CA GLN A 735 7.02 -32.99 14.90
C GLN A 735 6.65 -31.70 15.61
N LEU A 736 6.45 -30.63 14.83
CA LEU A 736 5.93 -29.34 15.29
C LEU A 736 4.49 -29.19 14.79
N SER A 737 3.52 -29.29 15.69
CA SER A 737 2.08 -29.23 15.39
C SER A 737 1.44 -27.85 15.60
N GLN A 738 2.04 -27.00 16.44
CA GLN A 738 1.50 -25.68 16.73
C GLN A 738 1.85 -24.68 15.62
N ASN A 739 0.83 -24.10 14.99
CA ASN A 739 0.92 -23.03 14.01
C ASN A 739 0.76 -21.67 14.69
N TYR A 740 1.66 -20.73 14.39
CA TYR A 740 1.70 -19.38 14.94
C TYR A 740 1.30 -18.29 13.93
N ARG A 741 0.76 -18.67 12.77
CA ARG A 741 0.54 -17.78 11.63
C ARG A 741 -0.94 -17.61 11.32
N SER A 742 -1.60 -18.72 11.02
CA SER A 742 -2.94 -18.79 10.46
C SER A 742 -3.97 -19.08 11.55
N THR A 743 -5.18 -18.58 11.36
CA THR A 743 -6.30 -18.94 12.24
C THR A 743 -6.67 -20.41 12.08
N GLN A 744 -7.29 -20.98 13.12
CA GLN A 744 -7.68 -22.39 13.11
C GLN A 744 -8.56 -22.74 11.89
N MET A 745 -9.49 -21.87 11.51
CA MET A 745 -10.39 -22.13 10.39
C MET A 745 -9.69 -22.20 9.02
N ILE A 746 -8.66 -21.37 8.79
CA ILE A 746 -7.82 -21.47 7.60
C ILE A 746 -7.05 -22.80 7.60
N LEU A 747 -6.53 -23.21 8.75
CA LEU A 747 -5.81 -24.48 8.89
C LEU A 747 -6.70 -25.69 8.69
N ASP A 748 -7.93 -25.67 9.21
CA ASP A 748 -8.90 -26.75 9.03
C ASP A 748 -9.24 -26.93 7.55
N ALA A 749 -9.56 -25.83 6.85
CA ALA A 749 -9.84 -25.85 5.42
C ALA A 749 -8.64 -26.34 4.60
N ALA A 750 -7.43 -25.84 4.90
CA ALA A 750 -6.22 -26.27 4.22
C ALA A 750 -5.92 -27.76 4.48
N THR A 751 -6.14 -28.22 5.71
CA THR A 751 -5.95 -29.62 6.11
C THR A 751 -6.94 -30.55 5.40
N GLN A 752 -8.20 -30.14 5.23
CA GLN A 752 -9.22 -30.89 4.48
C GLN A 752 -8.83 -31.04 3.01
N VAL A 753 -8.33 -29.97 2.39
CA VAL A 753 -7.83 -30.00 1.02
C VAL A 753 -6.68 -31.00 0.90
N ILE A 754 -5.63 -30.87 1.70
CA ILE A 754 -4.42 -31.68 1.54
C ILE A 754 -4.61 -33.15 1.96
N ALA A 755 -5.58 -33.44 2.85
CA ALA A 755 -5.89 -34.80 3.31
C ALA A 755 -6.32 -35.77 2.19
N ARG A 756 -6.69 -35.26 1.01
CA ARG A 756 -7.03 -36.07 -0.17
C ARG A 756 -5.81 -36.63 -0.91
N ASN A 757 -4.58 -36.27 -0.54
CA ASN A 757 -3.38 -36.83 -1.15
C ASN A 757 -3.08 -38.26 -0.65
N PRO A 758 -2.73 -39.21 -1.55
CA PRO A 758 -2.65 -40.64 -1.23
C PRO A 758 -1.50 -41.05 -0.29
N ASP A 759 -0.46 -40.22 -0.14
CA ASP A 759 0.77 -40.53 0.60
C ASP A 759 0.96 -39.70 1.89
N ARG A 760 -0.12 -39.16 2.46
CA ARG A 760 -0.04 -38.26 3.61
C ARG A 760 0.18 -39.01 4.93
N ALA A 761 1.31 -38.78 5.58
CA ALA A 761 1.47 -39.03 7.02
C ALA A 761 0.87 -37.85 7.79
N ALA A 762 -0.40 -37.96 8.20
CA ALA A 762 -1.16 -36.85 8.76
C ALA A 762 -0.46 -36.20 9.97
N ALA A 763 -0.04 -34.95 9.82
CA ALA A 763 0.29 -34.08 10.93
C ALA A 763 -0.95 -33.28 11.32
N GLU A 764 -1.41 -33.42 12.56
CA GLU A 764 -2.44 -32.53 13.11
C GLU A 764 -1.79 -31.17 13.42
N LEU A 765 -2.27 -30.14 12.73
CA LEU A 765 -1.88 -28.76 12.95
C LEU A 765 -2.97 -28.08 13.78
N PHE A 766 -2.56 -27.32 14.80
CA PHE A 766 -3.48 -26.50 15.57
C PHE A 766 -2.94 -25.09 15.74
N SER A 767 -3.84 -24.12 15.88
CA SER A 767 -3.56 -22.72 16.14
C SER A 767 -4.26 -22.31 17.42
N GLU A 768 -3.61 -21.49 18.23
CA GLU A 768 -4.23 -20.83 19.38
C GLU A 768 -5.08 -19.62 18.95
N PHE A 769 -4.94 -19.17 17.70
CA PHE A 769 -5.75 -18.11 17.12
C PHE A 769 -7.08 -18.70 16.60
N VAL A 770 -8.08 -18.68 17.48
CA VAL A 770 -9.45 -19.05 17.12
C VAL A 770 -10.22 -17.78 16.75
N ASP A 771 -10.65 -17.69 15.49
CA ASP A 771 -11.60 -16.69 15.03
C ASP A 771 -12.75 -17.33 14.25
N ASP A 772 -13.89 -16.65 14.22
CA ASP A 772 -15.08 -17.10 13.48
C ASP A 772 -15.12 -16.57 12.04
N VAL A 773 -13.97 -16.16 11.47
CA VAL A 773 -13.89 -15.49 10.15
C VAL A 773 -13.82 -16.49 9.01
N LYS A 774 -14.99 -16.84 8.44
CA LYS A 774 -15.09 -17.84 7.38
C LYS A 774 -14.30 -17.49 6.12
N LEU A 775 -13.94 -18.51 5.34
CA LEU A 775 -13.29 -18.36 4.05
C LEU A 775 -14.34 -17.90 3.02
N ASP A 776 -14.12 -16.74 2.41
CA ASP A 776 -15.01 -16.22 1.38
C ASP A 776 -14.78 -16.97 0.06
N VAL A 777 -15.85 -17.42 -0.59
CA VAL A 777 -15.78 -17.96 -1.96
C VAL A 777 -16.64 -17.12 -2.89
N HIS A 778 -16.01 -16.47 -3.86
CA HIS A 778 -16.67 -15.55 -4.78
C HIS A 778 -16.73 -16.08 -6.23
N PRO A 779 -17.93 -16.26 -6.81
CA PRO A 779 -18.11 -16.49 -8.24
C PRO A 779 -18.20 -15.18 -9.03
N ALA A 780 -17.28 -14.97 -9.97
CA ALA A 780 -17.30 -13.84 -10.89
C ALA A 780 -17.79 -14.26 -12.30
N PRO A 781 -18.55 -13.42 -13.01
CA PRO A 781 -18.93 -13.69 -14.40
C PRO A 781 -17.73 -13.71 -15.37
N THR A 782 -16.76 -12.84 -15.14
CA THR A 782 -15.57 -12.65 -15.98
C THR A 782 -14.33 -12.38 -15.13
N ASP A 783 -13.15 -12.55 -15.71
CA ASP A 783 -11.87 -12.16 -15.11
C ASP A 783 -11.80 -10.67 -14.72
N LYS A 784 -12.39 -9.78 -15.51
CA LYS A 784 -12.52 -8.36 -15.15
C LYS A 784 -13.40 -8.17 -13.91
N ALA A 785 -14.52 -8.87 -13.83
CA ALA A 785 -15.42 -8.79 -12.68
C ALA A 785 -14.79 -9.38 -11.41
N GLU A 786 -13.97 -10.43 -11.55
CA GLU A 786 -13.16 -10.97 -10.46
C GLU A 786 -12.16 -9.94 -9.94
N ALA A 787 -11.45 -9.27 -10.85
CA ALA A 787 -10.49 -8.24 -10.49
C ALA A 787 -11.14 -7.04 -9.77
N GLU A 788 -12.28 -6.56 -10.27
CA GLU A 788 -13.07 -5.50 -9.62
C GLU A 788 -13.56 -5.92 -8.23
N PHE A 789 -13.99 -7.18 -8.06
CA PHE A 789 -14.37 -7.70 -6.75
C PHE A 789 -13.20 -7.67 -5.75
N ILE A 790 -12.02 -8.13 -6.16
CA ILE A 790 -10.82 -8.14 -5.30
C ILE A 790 -10.45 -6.71 -4.89
N VAL A 791 -10.39 -5.79 -5.85
CA VAL A 791 -10.14 -4.36 -5.59
C VAL A 791 -11.15 -3.78 -4.63
N HIS A 792 -12.44 -4.06 -4.84
CA HIS A 792 -13.51 -3.60 -3.95
C HIS A 792 -13.39 -4.15 -2.52
N GLN A 793 -13.01 -5.42 -2.36
CA GLN A 793 -12.76 -6.01 -1.05
C GLN A 793 -11.57 -5.36 -0.34
N ILE A 794 -10.48 -5.07 -1.07
CA ILE A 794 -9.33 -4.35 -0.53
C ILE A 794 -9.77 -2.95 -0.07
N GLU A 795 -10.49 -2.19 -0.90
CA GLU A 795 -10.98 -0.86 -0.54
C GLU A 795 -11.88 -0.89 0.72
N GLN A 796 -12.74 -1.91 0.85
CA GLN A 796 -13.58 -2.07 2.03
C GLN A 796 -12.76 -2.37 3.29
N MET A 797 -11.80 -3.29 3.20
CA MET A 797 -10.96 -3.70 4.33
C MET A 797 -9.95 -2.62 4.77
N VAL A 798 -9.56 -1.74 3.85
CA VAL A 798 -8.79 -0.53 4.17
C VAL A 798 -9.69 0.53 4.84
N GLY A 799 -11.01 0.42 4.76
CA GLY A 799 -11.95 1.42 5.29
C GLY A 799 -12.15 2.61 4.36
N GLY A 800 -12.13 2.37 3.04
CA GLY A 800 -12.28 3.37 2.00
C GLY A 800 -10.97 4.05 1.60
N THR A 801 -10.94 4.52 0.34
CA THR A 801 -9.79 5.20 -0.30
C THR A 801 -10.08 6.66 -0.64
N SER A 802 -11.31 7.13 -0.40
CA SER A 802 -11.76 8.51 -0.59
C SER A 802 -13.05 8.79 0.19
N TYR A 803 -13.40 10.06 0.44
CA TYR A 803 -14.71 10.42 1.00
C TYR A 803 -15.87 9.91 0.15
N PHE A 804 -15.75 9.94 -1.17
CA PHE A 804 -16.79 9.42 -2.05
C PHE A 804 -17.08 7.94 -1.79
N SER A 805 -16.05 7.14 -1.52
CA SER A 805 -16.20 5.72 -1.20
C SER A 805 -16.96 5.49 0.11
N LEU A 806 -16.79 6.38 1.10
CA LEU A 806 -17.50 6.34 2.38
C LEU A 806 -18.95 6.85 2.23
N ASP A 807 -19.13 8.04 1.66
CA ASP A 807 -20.44 8.70 1.54
C ASP A 807 -21.43 7.98 0.62
N SER A 808 -20.93 7.28 -0.40
CA SER A 808 -21.76 6.54 -1.35
C SER A 808 -22.31 5.22 -0.79
N GLY A 809 -21.93 4.85 0.44
CA GLY A 809 -22.27 3.55 1.04
C GLY A 809 -21.61 2.36 0.33
N ARG A 810 -20.55 2.60 -0.46
CA ARG A 810 -19.73 1.54 -1.08
C ARG A 810 -18.92 0.75 -0.06
N VAL A 811 -18.62 1.38 1.08
CA VAL A 811 -18.07 0.73 2.27
C VAL A 811 -19.16 0.77 3.34
N ALA A 812 -19.47 -0.38 3.96
CA ALA A 812 -20.42 -0.44 5.06
C ALA A 812 -19.71 -0.12 6.38
N ASP A 813 -20.37 0.65 7.24
CA ASP A 813 -19.95 1.03 8.61
C ASP A 813 -19.78 -0.16 9.58
N ASP A 814 -20.01 -1.39 9.12
CA ASP A 814 -20.27 -2.58 9.95
C ASP A 814 -19.07 -3.53 10.13
N THR A 815 -17.88 -3.21 9.62
CA THR A 815 -16.72 -4.11 9.76
C THR A 815 -15.77 -3.67 10.86
N ARG A 816 -15.54 -4.63 11.78
CA ARG A 816 -14.62 -4.68 12.94
C ARG A 816 -13.31 -3.85 12.80
N PRO A 817 -12.71 -3.42 13.92
CA PRO A 817 -11.73 -2.32 14.03
C PRO A 817 -10.30 -2.58 13.49
N VAL A 818 -10.11 -3.56 12.61
CA VAL A 818 -8.79 -3.81 12.01
C VAL A 818 -8.75 -3.12 10.66
N GLU A 819 -8.37 -1.84 10.64
CA GLU A 819 -8.04 -1.16 9.38
C GLU A 819 -6.75 -1.77 8.83
N TYR A 820 -6.86 -2.48 7.70
CA TYR A 820 -5.70 -2.99 6.98
C TYR A 820 -5.07 -1.87 6.16
N ALA A 821 -3.76 -1.97 5.91
CA ALA A 821 -3.06 -1.15 4.93
C ALA A 821 -2.74 -1.97 3.67
N PHE A 822 -2.34 -1.32 2.57
CA PHE A 822 -2.19 -1.99 1.28
C PHE A 822 -1.15 -3.14 1.31
N GLY A 823 -0.10 -3.01 2.12
CA GLY A 823 0.94 -4.02 2.34
C GLY A 823 0.44 -5.28 3.05
N ASP A 824 -0.75 -5.25 3.66
CA ASP A 824 -1.35 -6.42 4.31
C ASP A 824 -1.99 -7.42 3.34
N PHE A 825 -2.12 -7.02 2.06
CA PHE A 825 -2.85 -7.78 1.06
C PHE A 825 -1.91 -8.44 0.06
N ALA A 826 -2.14 -9.72 -0.19
CA ALA A 826 -1.59 -10.43 -1.34
C ALA A 826 -2.68 -11.01 -2.24
N VAL A 827 -2.48 -10.89 -3.55
CA VAL A 827 -3.30 -11.54 -4.58
C VAL A 827 -2.45 -12.60 -5.28
N LEU A 828 -2.76 -13.86 -4.98
CA LEU A 828 -2.08 -15.04 -5.49
C LEU A 828 -2.83 -15.60 -6.70
N TYR A 829 -2.08 -16.05 -7.71
CA TYR A 829 -2.63 -16.68 -8.90
C TYR A 829 -1.72 -17.81 -9.41
N ARG A 830 -2.26 -18.74 -10.20
CA ARG A 830 -1.44 -19.84 -10.76
C ARG A 830 -0.48 -19.40 -11.87
N LEU A 831 -0.94 -18.52 -12.77
CA LEU A 831 -0.20 -18.10 -13.96
C LEU A 831 -0.08 -16.58 -14.01
N ASN A 832 1.09 -16.08 -14.43
CA ASN A 832 1.34 -14.64 -14.60
C ASN A 832 0.36 -13.96 -15.57
N ALA A 833 -0.23 -14.70 -16.51
CA ALA A 833 -1.26 -14.19 -17.42
C ALA A 833 -2.50 -13.65 -16.68
N LEU A 834 -2.79 -14.11 -15.46
CA LEU A 834 -3.92 -13.65 -14.64
C LEU A 834 -3.67 -12.29 -13.98
N ALA A 835 -2.41 -11.81 -13.94
CA ALA A 835 -2.07 -10.54 -13.31
C ALA A 835 -2.62 -9.32 -14.08
N ARG A 836 -2.73 -9.41 -15.42
CA ARG A 836 -3.11 -8.28 -16.27
C ARG A 836 -4.48 -7.64 -15.91
N PRO A 837 -5.59 -8.38 -15.78
CA PRO A 837 -6.86 -7.79 -15.37
C PRO A 837 -6.83 -7.22 -13.94
N LEU A 838 -6.05 -7.83 -13.03
CA LEU A 838 -5.86 -7.35 -11.65
C LEU A 838 -5.13 -6.01 -11.62
N ILE A 839 -3.99 -5.92 -12.31
CA ILE A 839 -3.21 -4.69 -12.47
C ILE A 839 -4.11 -3.56 -13.00
N ALA A 840 -4.83 -3.82 -14.08
CA ALA A 840 -5.70 -2.80 -14.68
C ALA A 840 -6.81 -2.33 -13.72
N ALA A 841 -7.33 -3.21 -12.86
CA ALA A 841 -8.33 -2.83 -11.86
C ALA A 841 -7.73 -2.00 -10.72
N LEU A 842 -6.55 -2.39 -10.20
CA LEU A 842 -5.84 -1.64 -9.17
C LEU A 842 -5.46 -0.24 -9.66
N GLU A 843 -4.97 -0.13 -10.90
CA GLU A 843 -4.64 1.15 -11.55
C GLU A 843 -5.87 2.05 -11.69
N ARG A 844 -7.02 1.50 -12.11
CA ARG A 844 -8.27 2.26 -12.20
C ARG A 844 -8.74 2.78 -10.85
N SER A 845 -8.53 2.04 -9.78
CA SER A 845 -8.90 2.46 -8.42
C SER A 845 -7.83 3.32 -7.73
N GLY A 846 -6.67 3.52 -8.35
CA GLY A 846 -5.54 4.24 -7.77
C GLY A 846 -4.88 3.51 -6.60
N ILE A 847 -5.11 2.20 -6.45
CA ILE A 847 -4.54 1.41 -5.36
C ILE A 847 -3.08 1.07 -5.70
N PRO A 848 -2.12 1.38 -4.82
CA PRO A 848 -0.72 1.08 -5.06
C PRO A 848 -0.48 -0.43 -5.00
N TYR A 849 0.29 -0.94 -5.96
CA TYR A 849 0.56 -2.37 -6.08
C TYR A 849 2.03 -2.64 -6.44
N GLN A 850 2.45 -3.88 -6.21
CA GLN A 850 3.73 -4.43 -6.69
C GLN A 850 3.51 -5.82 -7.27
N THR A 851 4.27 -6.17 -8.31
CA THR A 851 4.24 -7.51 -8.91
C THR A 851 5.54 -8.25 -8.59
N VAL A 852 5.41 -9.48 -8.09
CA VAL A 852 6.52 -10.40 -7.86
C VAL A 852 6.46 -11.47 -8.95
N GLY A 853 7.55 -11.67 -9.69
CA GLY A 853 7.66 -12.70 -10.73
C GLY A 853 7.22 -12.30 -12.15
N GLN A 854 6.95 -11.02 -12.46
CA GLN A 854 7.02 -10.56 -13.85
C GLN A 854 8.48 -10.37 -14.26
N THR A 855 8.82 -10.73 -15.51
CA THR A 855 10.19 -10.94 -16.05
C THR A 855 11.26 -10.42 -15.11
N PRO A 856 11.98 -11.30 -14.38
CA PRO A 856 12.92 -10.91 -13.33
C PRO A 856 13.72 -9.71 -13.80
N PHE A 857 13.86 -8.67 -12.97
CA PHE A 857 14.53 -7.41 -13.37
C PHE A 857 15.84 -7.68 -14.12
N PHE A 858 16.61 -8.65 -13.65
CA PHE A 858 17.84 -9.10 -14.29
C PHE A 858 17.63 -9.82 -15.63
N ALA A 859 16.55 -10.57 -15.81
CA ALA A 859 16.21 -11.25 -17.07
C ALA A 859 15.73 -10.30 -18.19
N ARG A 860 15.56 -9.00 -17.91
CA ARG A 860 15.26 -8.02 -18.96
C ARG A 860 16.43 -7.96 -19.96
N PRO A 861 16.20 -8.03 -21.28
CA PRO A 861 17.28 -8.08 -22.27
C PRO A 861 18.31 -6.95 -22.13
N ALA A 862 17.85 -5.73 -21.87
CA ALA A 862 18.73 -4.58 -21.70
C ALA A 862 19.60 -4.71 -20.42
N VAL A 863 19.04 -5.25 -19.34
CA VAL A 863 19.78 -5.49 -18.08
C VAL A 863 20.77 -6.64 -18.24
N GLN A 864 20.43 -7.69 -18.98
CA GLN A 864 21.36 -8.77 -19.34
C GLN A 864 22.58 -8.26 -20.12
N ILE A 865 22.43 -7.25 -20.99
CA ILE A 865 23.56 -6.60 -21.66
C ILE A 865 24.46 -5.89 -20.63
N ALA A 866 23.88 -5.14 -19.69
CA ALA A 866 24.65 -4.49 -18.63
C ALA A 866 25.40 -5.52 -17.76
N LEU A 867 24.72 -6.58 -17.33
CA LEU A 867 25.34 -7.67 -16.56
C LEU A 867 26.47 -8.35 -17.35
N ALA A 868 26.36 -8.49 -18.67
CA ALA A 868 27.46 -9.01 -19.49
C ALA A 868 28.71 -8.12 -19.44
N GLY A 869 28.55 -6.79 -19.46
CA GLY A 869 29.65 -5.85 -19.25
C GLY A 869 30.30 -6.00 -17.87
N MET A 870 29.50 -6.22 -16.83
CA MET A 870 29.98 -6.46 -15.47
C MET A 870 30.70 -7.81 -15.34
N TRP A 871 30.19 -8.88 -15.98
CA TRP A 871 30.86 -10.18 -16.04
C TRP A 871 32.21 -10.11 -16.75
N LEU A 872 32.34 -9.30 -17.82
CA LEU A 872 33.62 -9.10 -18.51
C LEU A 872 34.66 -8.36 -17.67
N LEU A 873 34.25 -7.55 -16.69
CA LEU A 873 35.19 -6.97 -15.71
C LEU A 873 35.70 -8.02 -14.72
N HIS A 874 34.89 -9.04 -14.41
CA HIS A 874 35.28 -10.16 -13.55
C HIS A 874 36.09 -11.23 -14.30
N ASN A 875 35.67 -11.55 -15.54
CA ASN A 875 36.29 -12.52 -16.42
C ASN A 875 36.40 -11.95 -17.86
N PRO A 876 37.51 -11.27 -18.19
CA PRO A 876 37.71 -10.62 -19.49
C PRO A 876 37.71 -11.57 -20.69
N ASP A 877 38.00 -12.85 -20.47
CA ASP A 877 38.14 -13.86 -21.52
C ASP A 877 36.80 -14.52 -21.90
N SER A 878 35.70 -14.16 -21.22
CA SER A 878 34.38 -14.74 -21.49
C SER A 878 33.85 -14.36 -22.87
N THR A 879 33.88 -15.31 -23.81
CA THR A 879 33.41 -15.15 -25.20
C THR A 879 31.89 -14.90 -25.28
N ILE A 880 31.10 -15.55 -24.40
CA ILE A 880 29.64 -15.41 -24.32
C ILE A 880 29.25 -13.98 -23.95
N HIS A 881 29.82 -13.45 -22.87
CA HIS A 881 29.52 -12.09 -22.43
C HIS A 881 30.05 -11.05 -23.41
N ARG A 882 31.20 -11.31 -24.07
CA ARG A 882 31.74 -10.44 -25.12
C ARG A 882 30.81 -10.35 -26.32
N GLN A 883 30.26 -11.49 -26.76
CA GLN A 883 29.28 -11.52 -27.85
C GLN A 883 27.99 -10.77 -27.51
N ARG A 884 27.53 -10.86 -26.25
CA ARG A 884 26.32 -10.17 -25.76
C ARG A 884 26.53 -8.67 -25.55
N PHE A 885 27.65 -8.27 -24.95
CA PHE A 885 27.97 -6.87 -24.67
C PHE A 885 28.37 -6.09 -25.93
N GLY A 886 29.02 -6.75 -26.90
CA GLY A 886 29.51 -6.15 -28.14
C GLY A 886 30.74 -5.27 -27.95
N GLU A 887 31.08 -4.46 -28.96
CA GLU A 887 32.27 -3.56 -28.95
C GLU A 887 32.04 -2.23 -28.20
N ARG A 888 31.18 -2.23 -27.18
CA ARG A 888 30.77 -1.02 -26.45
C ARG A 888 31.83 -0.63 -25.41
N LEU A 889 32.77 0.26 -25.79
CA LEU A 889 33.81 0.92 -24.97
C LEU A 889 34.91 0.02 -24.35
N PRO A 890 36.10 0.58 -24.01
CA PRO A 890 37.17 -0.22 -23.42
C PRO A 890 36.81 -0.70 -22.01
N LEU A 891 37.06 -1.99 -21.76
CA LEU A 891 36.96 -2.64 -20.45
C LEU A 891 38.00 -2.08 -19.48
N ALA A 892 37.72 -0.94 -18.85
CA ALA A 892 38.47 -0.47 -17.69
C ALA A 892 37.53 0.29 -16.74
N ALA A 893 37.00 -0.40 -15.72
CA ALA A 893 36.44 0.27 -14.56
C ALA A 893 37.58 0.98 -13.79
N ALA A 894 37.30 2.12 -13.16
CA ALA A 894 38.28 2.80 -12.34
C ALA A 894 38.80 1.86 -11.22
N PRO A 895 40.12 1.78 -10.96
CA PRO A 895 40.65 0.98 -9.86
C PRO A 895 39.98 1.37 -8.54
N GLY A 896 39.37 0.40 -7.85
CA GLY A 896 38.68 0.63 -6.58
C GLY A 896 37.22 1.08 -6.69
N ALA A 897 36.60 1.06 -7.88
CA ALA A 897 35.18 1.33 -8.04
C ALA A 897 34.32 0.32 -7.25
N SER A 898 33.29 0.85 -6.57
CA SER A 898 32.24 0.06 -5.94
C SER A 898 31.38 -0.67 -6.98
N VAL A 899 30.71 -1.75 -6.56
CA VAL A 899 29.79 -2.51 -7.42
C VAL A 899 28.67 -1.62 -7.95
N ARG A 900 28.23 -0.63 -7.15
CA ARG A 900 27.26 0.37 -7.58
C ARG A 900 27.76 1.20 -8.77
N GLU A 901 28.99 1.73 -8.69
CA GLU A 901 29.58 2.54 -9.78
C GLU A 901 29.78 1.69 -11.04
N ILE A 902 30.19 0.43 -10.88
CA ILE A 902 30.31 -0.52 -11.98
C ILE A 902 28.94 -0.79 -12.63
N ALA A 903 27.88 -0.94 -11.83
CA ALA A 903 26.51 -1.10 -12.30
C ALA A 903 25.98 0.14 -13.04
N GLU A 904 26.28 1.35 -12.55
CA GLU A 904 25.92 2.61 -13.21
C GLU A 904 26.63 2.75 -14.57
N TRP A 905 27.94 2.44 -14.62
CA TRP A 905 28.71 2.41 -15.85
C TRP A 905 28.18 1.39 -16.85
N ALA A 906 27.99 0.14 -16.43
CA ALA A 906 27.54 -0.94 -17.30
C ALA A 906 26.12 -0.68 -17.83
N GLY A 907 25.25 -0.12 -16.98
CA GLY A 907 23.91 0.30 -17.38
C GLY A 907 23.92 1.40 -18.42
N GLN A 908 24.81 2.40 -18.26
CA GLN A 908 24.99 3.45 -19.26
C GLN A 908 25.52 2.89 -20.58
N ALA A 909 26.53 2.02 -20.55
CA ALA A 909 27.10 1.39 -21.73
C ALA A 909 26.09 0.48 -22.46
N ALA A 910 25.21 -0.17 -21.72
CA ALA A 910 24.12 -0.98 -22.27
C ALA A 910 22.93 -0.16 -22.81
N GLY A 911 22.93 1.17 -22.62
CA GLY A 911 21.84 2.05 -23.03
C GLY A 911 20.57 1.87 -22.20
N LEU A 912 20.71 1.50 -20.91
CA LEU A 912 19.57 1.44 -19.99
C LEU A 912 18.97 2.84 -19.80
N ASP A 913 17.64 2.90 -19.73
CA ASP A 913 16.96 4.10 -19.27
C ASP A 913 17.34 4.42 -17.81
N GLU A 914 17.11 5.67 -17.41
CA GLU A 914 17.55 6.19 -16.13
C GLU A 914 16.91 5.49 -14.92
N GLU A 915 15.69 4.95 -15.07
CA GLU A 915 15.01 4.21 -14.01
C GLU A 915 15.62 2.82 -13.85
N THR A 916 15.76 2.08 -14.95
CA THR A 916 16.34 0.73 -14.96
C THR A 916 17.80 0.77 -14.49
N ARG A 917 18.58 1.79 -14.88
CA ARG A 917 19.97 1.98 -14.43
C ARG A 917 20.06 2.21 -12.93
N ARG A 918 19.19 3.05 -12.36
CA ARG A 918 19.13 3.27 -10.91
C ARG A 918 18.66 2.04 -10.14
N GLN A 919 17.69 1.31 -10.68
CA GLN A 919 17.24 0.03 -10.11
C GLN A 919 18.35 -1.03 -10.07
N LEU A 920 19.25 -1.04 -11.06
CA LEU A 920 20.43 -1.91 -11.09
C LEU A 920 21.47 -1.46 -10.05
N ALA A 921 21.77 -0.16 -10.00
CA ALA A 921 22.72 0.43 -9.05
C ALA A 921 22.29 0.25 -7.59
N ALA A 922 21.01 0.46 -7.27
CA ALA A 922 20.46 0.29 -5.93
C ALA A 922 20.55 -1.17 -5.46
N ARG A 923 20.35 -2.14 -6.36
CA ARG A 923 20.52 -3.58 -6.05
C ARG A 923 21.99 -3.98 -5.91
N ALA A 924 22.90 -3.25 -6.56
CA ALA A 924 24.34 -3.45 -6.46
C ALA A 924 24.96 -2.83 -5.19
N GLN A 925 24.37 -1.78 -4.64
CA GLN A 925 24.90 -1.02 -3.51
C GLN A 925 25.25 -1.87 -2.27
N PRO A 926 24.42 -2.85 -1.82
CA PRO A 926 24.73 -3.66 -0.64
C PRO A 926 26.00 -4.49 -0.74
N PHE A 927 26.51 -4.72 -1.96
CA PHE A 927 27.66 -5.58 -2.22
C PHE A 927 29.00 -4.84 -2.09
N GLY A 928 28.99 -3.52 -1.86
CA GLY A 928 30.21 -2.75 -1.59
C GLY A 928 31.22 -2.82 -2.74
N SER A 929 32.32 -3.56 -2.54
CA SER A 929 33.35 -3.83 -3.56
C SER A 929 33.32 -5.26 -4.12
N ASP A 930 32.40 -6.11 -3.65
CA ASP A 930 32.32 -7.52 -4.04
C ASP A 930 31.45 -7.70 -5.30
N LEU A 931 32.03 -7.35 -6.46
CA LEU A 931 31.38 -7.49 -7.77
C LEU A 931 30.93 -8.93 -8.03
N ARG A 932 31.73 -9.89 -7.57
CA ARG A 932 31.48 -11.30 -7.79
C ARG A 932 30.23 -11.77 -7.04
N ALA A 933 30.11 -11.43 -5.75
CA ALA A 933 28.92 -11.79 -4.97
C ALA A 933 27.64 -11.19 -5.57
N PHE A 934 27.72 -9.97 -6.13
CA PHE A 934 26.59 -9.38 -6.85
C PHE A 934 26.22 -10.16 -8.10
N LEU A 935 27.20 -10.46 -8.96
CA LEU A 935 26.98 -11.23 -10.20
C LEU A 935 26.42 -12.63 -9.91
N GLU A 936 26.95 -13.32 -8.90
CA GLU A 936 26.43 -14.61 -8.44
C GLU A 936 25.00 -14.47 -7.92
N MET A 937 24.67 -13.44 -7.15
CA MET A 937 23.28 -13.18 -6.74
C MET A 937 22.35 -12.96 -7.94
N THR A 938 22.79 -12.23 -8.97
CA THR A 938 21.96 -12.01 -10.17
C THR A 938 21.71 -13.29 -10.96
N ALA A 939 22.66 -14.24 -10.94
CA ALA A 939 22.54 -15.54 -11.61
C ALA A 939 21.77 -16.57 -10.77
N LEU A 940 21.87 -16.50 -9.44
CA LEU A 940 21.31 -17.47 -8.48
C LEU A 940 20.00 -17.03 -7.81
N GLY A 941 19.53 -15.80 -8.07
CA GLY A 941 18.34 -15.22 -7.43
C GLY A 941 17.03 -15.90 -7.82
N SER A 942 16.18 -16.15 -6.83
CA SER A 942 14.81 -16.66 -7.00
C SER A 942 13.78 -15.52 -7.12
N GLU A 943 12.59 -15.80 -7.68
CA GLU A 943 11.52 -14.79 -7.82
C GLU A 943 11.14 -14.12 -6.48
N ALA A 944 11.25 -14.85 -5.36
CA ALA A 944 10.92 -14.38 -4.01
C ALA A 944 11.98 -13.41 -3.43
N ASP A 945 13.19 -13.38 -3.98
CA ASP A 945 14.29 -12.51 -3.52
C ASP A 945 14.07 -11.03 -3.93
N PHE A 946 13.05 -10.75 -4.76
CA PHE A 946 12.74 -9.41 -5.30
C PHE A 946 11.54 -8.71 -4.64
N TYR A 947 10.99 -9.27 -3.56
CA TYR A 947 9.91 -8.66 -2.78
C TYR A 947 10.46 -7.60 -1.81
N ASP A 948 10.01 -6.35 -1.89
CA ASP A 948 10.31 -5.31 -0.89
C ASP A 948 9.17 -5.20 0.14
N PRO A 949 9.37 -5.70 1.37
CA PRO A 949 8.35 -5.64 2.43
C PRO A 949 8.11 -4.24 2.99
N ARG A 950 8.96 -3.25 2.67
CA ARG A 950 8.86 -1.88 3.24
C ARG A 950 7.89 -0.99 2.48
N ALA A 951 7.44 -1.40 1.29
CA ALA A 951 6.50 -0.63 0.49
C ALA A 951 5.05 -1.01 0.87
N ASP A 952 4.26 -0.05 1.35
CA ASP A 952 2.85 -0.28 1.70
C ASP A 952 1.98 -0.37 0.44
N ARG A 953 2.05 -1.52 -0.23
CA ARG A 953 1.42 -1.81 -1.54
C ARG A 953 0.83 -3.21 -1.60
N VAL A 954 -0.26 -3.37 -2.34
CA VAL A 954 -0.86 -4.69 -2.58
C VAL A 954 0.10 -5.56 -3.39
N THR A 955 0.34 -6.78 -2.94
CA THR A 955 1.35 -7.66 -3.55
C THR A 955 0.70 -8.68 -4.49
N LEU A 956 1.08 -8.69 -5.78
CA LEU A 956 0.58 -9.62 -6.80
C LEU A 956 1.66 -10.64 -7.13
N MET A 957 1.38 -11.93 -7.01
CA MET A 957 2.40 -12.96 -7.25
C MET A 957 1.82 -14.33 -7.61
N THR A 958 2.67 -15.23 -8.10
CA THR A 958 2.26 -16.62 -8.30
C THR A 958 2.15 -17.38 -6.98
N LEU A 959 1.35 -18.45 -6.95
CA LEU A 959 1.31 -19.37 -5.79
C LEU A 959 2.70 -19.92 -5.42
N HIS A 960 3.57 -20.17 -6.41
CA HIS A 960 4.95 -20.62 -6.19
C HIS A 960 5.80 -19.53 -5.53
N ALA A 961 5.71 -18.29 -6.01
CA ALA A 961 6.45 -17.15 -5.47
C ALA A 961 6.03 -16.80 -4.03
N ALA A 962 4.83 -17.22 -3.61
CA ALA A 962 4.33 -16.98 -2.26
C ALA A 962 4.98 -17.89 -1.19
N LYS A 963 5.68 -18.96 -1.59
CA LYS A 963 6.34 -19.87 -0.64
C LYS A 963 7.31 -19.09 0.26
N GLY A 964 7.23 -19.33 1.57
CA GLY A 964 8.00 -18.60 2.58
C GLY A 964 7.40 -17.27 3.04
N LEU A 965 6.47 -16.67 2.30
CA LEU A 965 5.81 -15.42 2.67
C LEU A 965 4.56 -15.65 3.54
N GLU A 966 4.02 -14.57 4.08
CA GLU A 966 2.78 -14.54 4.87
C GLU A 966 2.15 -13.15 4.84
N PHE A 967 0.81 -13.09 4.83
CA PHE A 967 0.03 -11.86 4.74
C PHE A 967 -1.21 -11.93 5.64
N PRO A 968 -1.63 -10.83 6.29
CA PRO A 968 -2.89 -10.77 7.01
C PRO A 968 -4.10 -11.19 6.17
N VAL A 969 -4.15 -10.73 4.92
CA VAL A 969 -5.24 -11.03 3.98
C VAL A 969 -4.67 -11.57 2.66
N VAL A 970 -5.19 -12.71 2.22
CA VAL A 970 -4.81 -13.35 0.95
C VAL A 970 -6.03 -13.57 0.07
N PHE A 971 -5.93 -13.15 -1.18
CA PHE A 971 -6.83 -13.53 -2.26
C PHE A 971 -6.16 -14.61 -3.10
N ILE A 972 -6.84 -15.72 -3.39
CA ILE A 972 -6.41 -16.68 -4.41
C ILE A 972 -7.38 -16.56 -5.58
N ALA A 973 -6.90 -15.99 -6.68
CA ALA A 973 -7.67 -15.72 -7.88
C ALA A 973 -7.54 -16.84 -8.92
N GLY A 974 -8.59 -17.06 -9.70
CA GLY A 974 -8.62 -18.09 -10.75
C GLY A 974 -8.64 -19.52 -10.21
N CYS A 975 -9.38 -19.77 -9.12
CA CYS A 975 -9.64 -21.10 -8.58
C CYS A 975 -10.61 -21.89 -9.48
N GLU A 976 -10.13 -22.24 -10.67
CA GLU A 976 -10.88 -22.82 -11.79
C GLU A 976 -10.26 -24.16 -12.23
N GLU A 977 -11.06 -25.10 -12.70
CA GLU A 977 -10.54 -26.30 -13.38
C GLU A 977 -9.72 -25.90 -14.63
N GLY A 978 -8.62 -26.59 -14.86
CA GLY A 978 -7.65 -26.26 -15.91
C GLY A 978 -6.69 -25.11 -15.58
N LEU A 979 -6.91 -24.40 -14.47
CA LEU A 979 -5.98 -23.41 -13.91
C LEU A 979 -5.46 -23.82 -12.54
N LEU A 980 -6.30 -24.32 -11.65
CA LEU A 980 -5.92 -24.81 -10.34
C LEU A 980 -6.87 -25.97 -9.98
N PRO A 981 -6.57 -27.22 -10.37
CA PRO A 981 -5.28 -27.70 -10.89
C PRO A 981 -4.99 -27.24 -12.33
N TYR A 982 -3.74 -26.87 -12.60
CA TYR A 982 -3.30 -26.46 -13.94
C TYR A 982 -3.22 -27.65 -14.91
N GLU A 983 -3.89 -27.52 -16.06
CA GLU A 983 -3.84 -28.52 -17.12
C GLU A 983 -3.10 -27.96 -18.34
N ARG A 984 -1.96 -28.57 -18.68
CA ARG A 984 -1.26 -28.29 -19.94
C ARG A 984 -1.94 -29.05 -21.08
N ALA A 985 -2.01 -28.44 -22.25
CA ALA A 985 -2.70 -29.02 -23.40
C ALA A 985 -2.12 -30.41 -23.76
N GLY A 986 -2.91 -31.46 -23.52
CA GLY A 986 -2.56 -32.85 -23.84
C GLY A 986 -1.93 -33.66 -22.69
N GLU A 987 -1.72 -33.07 -21.51
CA GLU A 987 -1.13 -33.73 -20.34
C GLU A 987 -2.17 -33.83 -19.21
N GLN A 988 -2.12 -34.91 -18.42
CA GLN A 988 -2.91 -34.97 -17.18
C GLN A 988 -2.23 -34.13 -16.09
N PRO A 989 -2.99 -33.36 -15.30
CA PRO A 989 -2.42 -32.58 -14.21
C PRO A 989 -1.88 -33.51 -13.13
N ASP A 990 -0.73 -33.19 -12.55
CA ASP A 990 -0.35 -33.75 -11.25
C ASP A 990 -1.23 -33.10 -10.18
N VAL A 991 -2.37 -33.75 -9.92
CA VAL A 991 -3.37 -33.26 -8.97
C VAL A 991 -2.78 -33.21 -7.55
N ALA A 992 -1.83 -34.08 -7.20
CA ALA A 992 -1.27 -34.12 -5.87
C ALA A 992 -0.32 -32.94 -5.62
N GLU A 993 0.51 -32.60 -6.60
CA GLU A 993 1.38 -31.42 -6.56
C GLU A 993 0.57 -30.11 -6.60
N GLU A 994 -0.41 -30.00 -7.50
CA GLU A 994 -1.26 -28.81 -7.58
C GLU A 994 -2.10 -28.59 -6.30
N ARG A 995 -2.44 -29.67 -5.60
CA ARG A 995 -3.10 -29.59 -4.28
C ARG A 995 -2.17 -29.10 -3.19
N ARG A 996 -0.89 -29.52 -3.17
CA ARG A 996 0.15 -28.92 -2.28
C ARG A 996 0.35 -27.44 -2.60
N LEU A 997 0.34 -27.07 -3.87
CA LEU A 997 0.44 -25.67 -4.30
C LEU A 997 -0.73 -24.83 -3.77
N PHE A 998 -1.95 -25.35 -3.87
CA PHE A 998 -3.12 -24.68 -3.30
C PHE A 998 -3.05 -24.61 -1.76
N TYR A 999 -2.64 -25.70 -1.09
CA TYR A 999 -2.38 -25.73 0.35
C TYR A 999 -1.36 -24.66 0.80
N VAL A 1000 -0.25 -24.52 0.07
CA VAL A 1000 0.75 -23.48 0.32
C VAL A 1000 0.11 -22.10 0.22
N GLY A 1001 -0.67 -21.83 -0.84
CA GLY A 1001 -1.39 -20.57 -1.04
C GLY A 1001 -2.34 -20.24 0.11
N MET A 1002 -3.16 -21.21 0.54
CA MET A 1002 -4.11 -21.02 1.65
C MET A 1002 -3.38 -20.67 2.95
N THR A 1003 -2.27 -21.35 3.23
CA THR A 1003 -1.48 -21.18 4.46
C THR A 1003 -0.52 -19.99 4.44
N ARG A 1004 -0.62 -19.12 3.41
CA ARG A 1004 -0.02 -17.78 3.44
C ARG A 1004 -0.88 -16.77 4.19
N ALA A 1005 -2.18 -17.03 4.29
CA ALA A 1005 -3.13 -16.17 4.99
C ALA A 1005 -2.99 -16.30 6.50
N GLN A 1006 -2.89 -15.18 7.22
CA GLN A 1006 -2.92 -15.18 8.68
C GLN A 1006 -4.36 -15.10 9.21
N ARG A 1007 -5.16 -14.15 8.70
CA ARG A 1007 -6.50 -13.84 9.25
C ARG A 1007 -7.64 -14.09 8.26
N LYS A 1008 -7.49 -13.63 7.01
CA LYS A 1008 -8.57 -13.73 6.02
C LYS A 1008 -8.07 -14.33 4.70
N LEU A 1009 -8.84 -15.29 4.20
CA LEU A 1009 -8.61 -15.96 2.92
C LEU A 1009 -9.86 -15.84 2.05
N VAL A 1010 -9.67 -15.30 0.84
CA VAL A 1010 -10.72 -15.14 -0.15
C VAL A 1010 -10.36 -15.94 -1.40
N LEU A 1011 -11.25 -16.84 -1.82
CA LEU A 1011 -11.09 -17.69 -3.00
C LEU A 1011 -12.04 -17.21 -4.10
N SER A 1012 -11.51 -16.82 -5.26
CA SER A 1012 -12.34 -16.36 -6.38
C SER A 1012 -12.14 -17.20 -7.64
N HIS A 1013 -13.19 -17.27 -8.46
CA HIS A 1013 -13.13 -17.90 -9.78
C HIS A 1013 -13.98 -17.14 -10.79
N ALA A 1014 -13.56 -17.13 -12.05
CA ALA A 1014 -14.33 -16.56 -13.15
C ALA A 1014 -14.99 -17.66 -13.99
N ARG A 1015 -16.28 -17.53 -14.28
CA ARG A 1015 -17.00 -18.49 -15.16
C ARG A 1015 -16.47 -18.45 -16.58
N ARG A 1016 -16.09 -17.27 -17.07
CA ARG A 1016 -15.55 -17.07 -18.42
C ARG A 1016 -14.31 -16.18 -18.35
N ARG A 1017 -13.18 -16.66 -18.88
CA ARG A 1017 -11.88 -15.96 -18.81
C ARG A 1017 -11.25 -15.85 -20.19
N PHE A 1018 -10.54 -14.76 -20.46
CA PHE A 1018 -9.74 -14.62 -21.67
C PHE A 1018 -8.29 -15.03 -21.39
N LEU A 1019 -7.83 -16.14 -21.98
CA LEU A 1019 -6.46 -16.66 -21.82
C LEU A 1019 -5.89 -17.07 -23.17
N PHE A 1020 -4.61 -16.73 -23.40
CA PHE A 1020 -3.87 -17.12 -24.60
C PHE A 1020 -4.59 -16.80 -25.93
N GLY A 1021 -5.29 -15.67 -25.99
CA GLY A 1021 -6.01 -15.22 -27.18
C GLY A 1021 -7.41 -15.81 -27.38
N GLN A 1022 -7.90 -16.63 -26.45
CA GLN A 1022 -9.22 -17.30 -26.54
C GLN A 1022 -10.01 -17.20 -25.25
N PHE A 1023 -11.34 -17.28 -25.34
CA PHE A 1023 -12.20 -17.40 -24.17
C PHE A 1023 -12.30 -18.85 -23.72
N LYS A 1024 -12.07 -19.10 -22.44
CA LYS A 1024 -12.30 -20.38 -21.78
C LYS A 1024 -13.45 -20.26 -20.79
N GLU A 1025 -14.32 -21.27 -20.76
CA GLU A 1025 -15.32 -21.43 -19.71
C GLU A 1025 -14.89 -22.58 -18.81
N ASN A 1026 -14.40 -22.24 -17.62
CA ASN A 1026 -13.89 -23.22 -16.68
C ASN A 1026 -14.87 -23.34 -15.50
N PRO A 1027 -15.22 -24.56 -15.06
CA PRO A 1027 -15.94 -24.75 -13.81
C PRO A 1027 -15.04 -24.38 -12.61
N ARG A 1028 -15.67 -24.20 -11.45
CA ARG A 1028 -14.96 -23.99 -10.17
C ARG A 1028 -14.02 -25.15 -9.88
N SER A 1029 -12.83 -24.84 -9.36
CA SER A 1029 -11.84 -25.84 -8.94
C SER A 1029 -12.43 -26.89 -8.00
N ARG A 1030 -12.05 -28.15 -8.24
CA ARG A 1030 -12.34 -29.31 -7.39
C ARG A 1030 -11.78 -29.15 -5.98
N PHE A 1031 -10.69 -28.41 -5.81
CA PHE A 1031 -10.09 -28.20 -4.48
C PHE A 1031 -10.99 -27.40 -3.54
N ILE A 1032 -11.82 -26.49 -4.08
CA ILE A 1032 -12.81 -25.77 -3.26
C ILE A 1032 -13.91 -26.74 -2.78
N ALA A 1033 -14.22 -27.79 -3.56
CA ALA A 1033 -15.24 -28.77 -3.18
C ALA A 1033 -14.77 -29.73 -2.07
N ASP A 1034 -13.46 -29.79 -1.79
CA ASP A 1034 -12.90 -30.57 -0.69
C ASP A 1034 -13.05 -29.89 0.68
N ILE A 1035 -13.42 -28.60 0.71
CA ILE A 1035 -13.62 -27.82 1.93
C ILE A 1035 -15.09 -27.92 2.36
N GLU A 1036 -15.33 -28.24 3.63
CA GLU A 1036 -16.68 -28.33 4.17
C GLU A 1036 -17.40 -26.98 4.14
N THR A 1037 -18.71 -27.01 3.90
CA THR A 1037 -19.51 -25.77 3.76
C THR A 1037 -19.58 -24.96 5.06
N ALA A 1038 -19.33 -25.58 6.22
CA ALA A 1038 -19.32 -24.88 7.51
C ALA A 1038 -18.23 -23.80 7.59
N LEU A 1039 -17.06 -24.04 6.98
CA LEU A 1039 -15.91 -23.13 6.96
C LEU A 1039 -15.99 -22.06 5.86
N LEU A 1040 -16.95 -22.20 4.94
CA LEU A 1040 -17.09 -21.32 3.78
C LEU A 1040 -18.21 -20.30 3.97
N GLU A 1041 -17.97 -19.08 3.54
CA GLU A 1041 -18.98 -18.09 3.24
C GLU A 1041 -19.18 -18.00 1.73
N LEU A 1042 -20.24 -18.66 1.24
CA LEU A 1042 -20.58 -18.68 -0.18
C LEU A 1042 -21.34 -17.41 -0.54
N GLN A 1043 -20.66 -16.45 -1.18
CA GLN A 1043 -21.33 -15.23 -1.61
C GLN A 1043 -22.31 -15.52 -2.74
N LYS A 1044 -23.60 -15.37 -2.45
CA LYS A 1044 -24.66 -15.45 -3.47
C LYS A 1044 -24.64 -14.18 -4.31
N ARG A 1045 -24.89 -14.37 -5.61
CA ARG A 1045 -25.01 -13.32 -6.62
C ARG A 1045 -25.87 -12.15 -6.09
N VAL A 1046 -25.26 -10.98 -5.86
CA VAL A 1046 -26.03 -9.73 -5.79
C VAL A 1046 -26.55 -9.49 -7.19
N GLY A 1047 -27.81 -9.84 -7.42
CA GLY A 1047 -28.47 -9.59 -8.68
C GLY A 1047 -28.37 -8.09 -9.02
N SER A 1048 -27.81 -7.79 -10.18
CA SER A 1048 -27.95 -6.51 -10.88
C SER A 1048 -29.35 -5.96 -10.65
N LYS A 1049 -29.43 -4.79 -9.99
CA LYS A 1049 -30.58 -3.87 -9.84
C LYS A 1049 -31.96 -4.53 -10.02
N ARG A 1050 -32.72 -4.65 -8.93
CA ARG A 1050 -34.19 -4.58 -9.01
C ARG A 1050 -34.53 -3.42 -9.96
N LYS A 1051 -35.07 -3.71 -11.15
CA LYS A 1051 -35.77 -2.70 -11.95
C LYS A 1051 -36.74 -2.04 -10.99
N ARG A 1052 -36.59 -0.72 -10.76
CA ARG A 1052 -37.68 0.08 -10.21
C ARG A 1052 -38.91 -0.30 -11.02
N SER A 1053 -39.92 -0.86 -10.37
CA SER A 1053 -41.24 -0.94 -10.97
C SER A 1053 -41.60 0.49 -11.35
N GLU A 1054 -41.70 0.78 -12.65
CA GLU A 1054 -42.33 2.01 -13.10
C GLU A 1054 -43.69 2.12 -12.40
N PRO A 1055 -44.05 3.28 -11.84
CA PRO A 1055 -45.42 3.50 -11.42
C PRO A 1055 -46.28 3.26 -12.65
N GLN A 1056 -47.22 2.31 -12.58
CA GLN A 1056 -48.29 2.22 -13.55
C GLN A 1056 -48.94 3.61 -13.60
N ALA A 1057 -48.74 4.31 -14.71
CA ALA A 1057 -49.55 5.46 -15.04
C ALA A 1057 -51.00 4.96 -15.14
N GLN A 1058 -51.79 5.21 -14.11
CA GLN A 1058 -53.24 5.18 -14.24
C GLN A 1058 -53.60 6.29 -15.22
N GLN A 1059 -53.80 5.88 -16.46
CA GLN A 1059 -54.45 6.66 -17.49
C GLN A 1059 -55.88 6.94 -17.00
N LEU A 1060 -56.09 8.10 -16.39
CA LEU A 1060 -57.44 8.62 -16.17
C LEU A 1060 -57.99 9.00 -17.54
N SER A 1061 -59.07 8.32 -17.93
CA SER A 1061 -59.83 8.58 -19.15
C SER A 1061 -60.36 10.00 -19.14
N LEU A 1062 -60.05 10.76 -20.18
CA LEU A 1062 -60.65 12.06 -20.48
C LEU A 1062 -62.18 11.94 -20.55
N PHE A 1063 -62.88 12.45 -19.53
CA PHE A 1063 -64.14 13.20 -19.60
C PHE A 1063 -64.33 14.01 -18.33
#